data_AF-A0A9P9K4S9-F1
#
_entry.id   AF-A0A9P9K4S9-F1
#
_cell.length_a   1.000
_cell.length_b   1.000
_cell.length_c   1.000
_cell.angle_alpha   90.00
_cell.angle_beta   90.00
_cell.angle_gamma   90.00
#
_symmetry.space_group_name_H-M   'P 1'
#
loop_
_entity.id
_entity.type
_entity.pdbx_description
1 polymer ?
#
loop_
_entity_poly.entity_id
_entity_poly.type
_entity_poly.pdbx_seq_one_letter_code
_entity_poly.pdbx_strand_id
1 'polypeptide(L)'
;MHQQTPSQGHAPTHHQQQQQQQQQQRSVKRPRPVKSCTECRKRKLRCDRLCPCSQCQKSNRTCKYAVDHDSANLSDGSDSEMPEPARPAKRNCGPAMFSSGTPLPNNDSAYGAARNGDSTNATTLEELAMRMERLERHLMARSPVASETSGRLIAASSETIRGLTVKEGALRTRYHGQNSPRVLLNLFDEAKDFMANIHNVNGVRDTLVNFRRFHKALLDEYRKSLSPITVFVDSMMPVHKRMTDILPKKSVCDRLIDSYVDTSETIYRILHLPMFTEQYNLYWEGKLQSEYFLPQLLSLLSIASRFETKTKGLGNERAEGVHIPTACALVRTWLDSLRGKQLVEFAVLQVEVLLLHAQRMITPRIQDSWTSLGSIVRMAMTMGLHRDPSEFEPRVPVYLGEMRRRMWFTILDMDLHISLASNLPCLVRDGDFTCRPPRNLDDAELFPDMKDLPPSKPIDVVTDNQMQVYAAMTLGVRMKVAHMLNRIDTIRDYQEILDVGAKLERFLDDINYIFPRQGILSDAQKSKQWRSRVILDMHVRRPLLALYRPFAIGAPDAPAQISRAYLRSSMVIMKYLDELDPMLAHFQDIAEMYHQVLKRDIIQAALSVCFYIRSAVRPASDSSGLGSQALRMSPDSSDDYPSYNPENLVLWSPSRLISTVEKTLDLLIRNISGRDTKDVVCLSVVLNCVQKPEFQPEEAMQGLHMVLDRCLRATNMNLDNVPVAPPGGPVDGFQGDAYRHPHMPFMYQRNPVGVPAAVSDLDGWILWEGWE
;
A
#
# COMPACT_ATOMS: atom_id res chain seq x y z
N MET A 1 -91.65 -32.57 -20.04
CA MET A 1 -91.98 -33.10 -18.69
C MET A 1 -91.12 -32.40 -17.64
N HIS A 2 -91.42 -32.60 -16.36
CA HIS A 2 -90.86 -31.82 -15.25
C HIS A 2 -89.50 -32.34 -14.70
N GLN A 3 -88.64 -31.40 -14.29
CA GLN A 3 -87.85 -31.40 -13.04
C GLN A 3 -86.74 -32.49 -12.88
N GLN A 4 -85.74 -32.37 -11.98
CA GLN A 4 -85.44 -31.39 -10.90
C GLN A 4 -83.88 -31.29 -10.73
N THR A 5 -83.26 -30.10 -10.93
CA THR A 5 -82.52 -29.31 -9.90
C THR A 5 -81.05 -29.78 -9.61
N PRO A 6 -80.24 -29.13 -8.74
CA PRO A 6 -79.17 -28.19 -9.15
C PRO A 6 -77.74 -28.63 -8.68
N SER A 7 -76.61 -27.91 -8.81
CA SER A 7 -76.35 -26.46 -8.81
C SER A 7 -74.98 -26.02 -9.38
N GLN A 8 -74.89 -24.71 -9.68
CA GLN A 8 -73.77 -23.75 -9.80
C GLN A 8 -72.31 -24.21 -9.54
N GLY A 9 -71.28 -23.67 -10.22
CA GLY A 9 -71.23 -22.52 -11.16
C GLY A 9 -69.81 -22.24 -11.70
N HIS A 10 -69.66 -21.20 -12.54
CA HIS A 10 -68.38 -20.88 -13.23
C HIS A 10 -67.33 -20.15 -12.36
N ALA A 11 -66.06 -20.28 -12.76
CA ALA A 11 -64.94 -19.47 -12.26
C ALA A 11 -64.99 -18.01 -12.75
N PRO A 12 -64.33 -17.09 -12.03
CA PRO A 12 -63.28 -16.32 -12.72
C PRO A 12 -62.03 -15.96 -11.86
N THR A 13 -60.93 -15.64 -12.57
CA THR A 13 -59.81 -14.74 -12.17
C THR A 13 -59.14 -14.90 -10.80
N HIS A 14 -57.96 -15.54 -10.77
CA HIS A 14 -57.06 -15.54 -9.61
C HIS A 14 -56.18 -14.26 -9.55
N HIS A 15 -56.73 -13.16 -9.03
CA HIS A 15 -55.95 -11.93 -8.77
C HIS A 15 -56.13 -11.40 -7.34
N GLN A 16 -56.11 -12.32 -6.35
CA GLN A 16 -56.27 -11.97 -4.93
C GLN A 16 -55.51 -12.87 -3.92
N GLN A 17 -54.42 -13.55 -4.33
CA GLN A 17 -53.59 -14.38 -3.43
C GLN A 17 -52.08 -14.05 -3.50
N GLN A 18 -51.71 -12.77 -3.38
CA GLN A 18 -50.31 -12.33 -3.21
C GLN A 18 -50.11 -11.32 -2.05
N GLN A 19 -50.92 -11.41 -0.97
CA GLN A 19 -50.74 -10.59 0.24
C GLN A 19 -50.65 -11.35 1.58
N GLN A 20 -50.66 -12.69 1.59
CA GLN A 20 -50.46 -13.47 2.83
C GLN A 20 -49.45 -14.62 2.69
N GLN A 21 -48.18 -14.26 2.46
CA GLN A 21 -47.06 -15.15 2.84
C GLN A 21 -45.72 -14.44 3.16
N GLN A 22 -45.73 -13.12 3.39
CA GLN A 22 -44.64 -12.45 4.11
C GLN A 22 -44.74 -12.75 5.62
N GLN A 23 -44.23 -13.90 6.09
CA GLN A 23 -43.69 -14.11 7.45
C GLN A 23 -43.27 -15.58 7.68
N GLN A 24 -42.01 -15.92 7.40
CA GLN A 24 -41.15 -16.78 8.25
C GLN A 24 -39.76 -17.02 7.64
N GLN A 25 -38.82 -16.11 7.92
CA GLN A 25 -37.40 -16.46 8.01
C GLN A 25 -36.94 -16.16 9.44
N ARG A 26 -36.97 -17.16 10.32
CA ARG A 26 -36.45 -17.03 11.68
C ARG A 26 -34.92 -17.07 11.65
N SER A 27 -34.29 -15.98 12.06
CA SER A 27 -32.84 -15.87 12.20
C SER A 27 -32.24 -17.02 13.01
N VAL A 28 -31.24 -17.72 12.47
CA VAL A 28 -30.39 -18.64 13.24
C VAL A 28 -29.59 -17.81 14.26
N LYS A 29 -30.03 -17.81 15.52
CA LYS A 29 -29.34 -17.09 16.60
C LYS A 29 -28.09 -17.86 17.00
N ARG A 30 -26.92 -17.21 16.92
CA ARG A 30 -25.66 -17.76 17.46
C ARG A 30 -25.84 -18.17 18.93
N PRO A 31 -25.32 -19.34 19.37
CA PRO A 31 -25.39 -19.75 20.77
C PRO A 31 -24.83 -18.66 21.71
N ARG A 32 -25.52 -18.42 22.83
CA ARG A 32 -25.08 -17.44 23.82
C ARG A 32 -23.94 -18.04 24.67
N PRO A 33 -22.78 -17.38 24.82
CA PRO A 33 -21.63 -17.92 25.56
C PRO A 33 -21.97 -18.39 26.98
N VAL A 34 -21.44 -19.55 27.37
CA VAL A 34 -21.80 -20.28 28.59
C VAL A 34 -21.00 -19.75 29.78
N LYS A 35 -21.52 -18.72 30.45
CA LYS A 35 -20.87 -18.06 31.60
C LYS A 35 -21.01 -18.82 32.93
N SER A 36 -20.92 -20.14 32.94
CA SER A 36 -20.98 -20.98 34.15
C SER A 36 -20.13 -22.24 34.01
N CYS A 37 -19.54 -22.69 35.11
CA CYS A 37 -18.69 -23.88 35.10
C CYS A 37 -19.49 -25.15 34.77
N THR A 38 -18.81 -26.18 34.27
CA THR A 38 -19.42 -27.42 33.78
C THR A 38 -20.23 -28.14 34.86
N GLU A 39 -19.72 -28.26 36.08
CA GLU A 39 -20.42 -28.93 37.19
C GLU A 39 -21.66 -28.15 37.66
N CYS A 40 -21.60 -26.82 37.80
CA CYS A 40 -22.79 -26.03 38.12
C CYS A 40 -23.84 -26.12 37.00
N ARG A 41 -23.43 -26.09 35.73
CA ARG A 41 -24.33 -26.27 34.58
C ARG A 41 -24.99 -27.66 34.59
N LYS A 42 -24.20 -28.73 34.75
CA LYS A 42 -24.66 -30.13 34.80
C LYS A 42 -25.67 -30.37 35.92
N ARG A 43 -25.49 -29.70 37.07
CA ARG A 43 -26.37 -29.80 38.25
C ARG A 43 -27.44 -28.71 38.34
N LYS A 44 -27.57 -27.83 37.34
CA LYS A 44 -28.47 -26.66 37.31
C LYS A 44 -28.33 -25.71 38.53
N LEU A 45 -27.15 -25.64 39.14
CA LEU A 45 -26.84 -24.80 40.29
C LEU A 45 -26.35 -23.40 39.86
N ARG A 46 -26.62 -22.39 40.69
CA ARG A 46 -26.08 -21.02 40.49
C ARG A 46 -24.55 -21.06 40.59
N CYS A 47 -23.89 -20.38 39.65
CA CYS A 47 -22.43 -20.24 39.58
C CYS A 47 -22.05 -18.77 39.77
N ASP A 48 -21.16 -18.52 40.71
CA ASP A 48 -20.56 -17.23 41.09
C ASP A 48 -19.39 -16.80 40.19
N ARG A 49 -18.93 -17.68 39.29
CA ARG A 49 -17.91 -17.45 38.25
C ARG A 49 -16.46 -17.29 38.71
N LEU A 50 -16.17 -17.47 40.00
CA LEU A 50 -14.80 -17.66 40.49
C LEU A 50 -14.23 -19.01 40.00
N CYS A 51 -12.91 -19.16 40.07
CA CYS A 51 -12.22 -20.40 39.70
C CYS A 51 -11.22 -20.83 40.80
N PRO A 52 -11.52 -21.86 41.61
CA PRO A 52 -12.79 -22.60 41.65
C PRO A 52 -13.98 -21.74 42.09
N CYS A 53 -15.18 -22.09 41.64
CA CYS A 53 -16.40 -21.39 42.05
C CYS A 53 -16.84 -21.84 43.46
N SER A 54 -17.45 -20.94 44.24
CA SER A 54 -17.80 -21.18 45.64
C SER A 54 -18.65 -22.43 45.85
N GLN A 55 -19.54 -22.75 44.89
CA GLN A 55 -20.41 -23.93 44.97
C GLN A 55 -19.66 -25.24 44.64
N CYS A 56 -18.65 -25.21 43.77
CA CYS A 56 -17.75 -26.33 43.54
C CYS A 56 -16.81 -26.53 44.74
N GLN A 57 -16.28 -25.45 45.32
CA GLN A 57 -15.43 -25.50 46.52
C GLN A 57 -16.20 -26.08 47.72
N LYS A 58 -17.38 -25.55 48.03
CA LYS A 58 -18.25 -26.06 49.12
C LYS A 58 -18.74 -27.49 48.94
N SER A 59 -18.73 -28.03 47.72
CA SER A 59 -19.07 -29.43 47.43
C SER A 59 -17.87 -30.30 47.09
N ASN A 60 -16.66 -29.80 47.33
CA ASN A 60 -15.36 -30.41 47.05
C ASN A 60 -15.24 -31.08 45.67
N ARG A 61 -15.51 -30.29 44.61
CA ARG A 61 -15.52 -30.74 43.21
C ARG A 61 -14.62 -29.90 42.32
N THR A 62 -14.00 -30.56 41.34
CA THR A 62 -13.15 -29.92 40.33
C THR A 62 -13.96 -28.93 39.48
N CYS A 63 -13.75 -27.64 39.73
CA CYS A 63 -14.38 -26.59 38.93
C CYS A 63 -13.63 -26.45 37.60
N LYS A 64 -14.34 -26.60 36.47
CA LYS A 64 -13.79 -26.33 35.13
C LYS A 64 -14.78 -25.48 34.32
N TYR A 65 -14.24 -24.55 33.55
CA TYR A 65 -14.96 -23.84 32.49
C TYR A 65 -14.60 -24.49 31.15
N ALA A 66 -15.45 -24.36 30.14
CA ALA A 66 -15.04 -24.68 28.78
C ALA A 66 -14.01 -23.63 28.33
N VAL A 67 -12.91 -24.07 27.74
CA VAL A 67 -11.96 -23.19 27.04
C VAL A 67 -12.57 -22.89 25.67
N ASP A 68 -12.46 -21.65 25.18
CA ASP A 68 -13.02 -21.25 23.88
C ASP A 68 -12.18 -21.79 22.70
N HIS A 69 -12.21 -23.11 22.49
CA HIS A 69 -11.91 -23.80 21.24
C HIS A 69 -12.76 -25.09 21.15
N ASP A 70 -12.89 -25.61 19.93
CA ASP A 70 -13.67 -26.80 19.55
C ASP A 70 -15.20 -26.68 19.78
N SER A 71 -15.90 -26.35 18.69
CA SER A 71 -17.36 -26.45 18.58
C SER A 71 -17.76 -26.89 17.17
N ALA A 72 -17.19 -28.02 16.76
CA ALA A 72 -17.66 -28.85 15.66
C ALA A 72 -17.74 -30.31 16.15
N ASN A 73 -18.67 -31.10 15.58
CA ASN A 73 -18.84 -32.54 15.80
C ASN A 73 -19.31 -33.00 17.20
N LEU A 74 -20.61 -32.90 17.46
CA LEU A 74 -21.41 -34.00 18.04
C LEU A 74 -22.81 -34.02 17.37
N SER A 75 -23.37 -35.23 17.26
CA SER A 75 -24.57 -35.63 16.48
C SER A 75 -25.92 -35.18 17.10
N ASP A 76 -27.14 -35.38 16.55
CA ASP A 76 -27.73 -36.21 15.45
C ASP A 76 -28.88 -35.42 14.74
N GLY A 77 -29.61 -35.86 13.69
CA GLY A 77 -29.62 -37.11 12.89
C GLY A 77 -31.05 -37.67 12.68
N SER A 78 -31.45 -38.04 11.43
CA SER A 78 -32.71 -38.76 11.09
C SER A 78 -32.75 -39.34 9.66
N ASP A 79 -33.53 -40.39 9.43
CA ASP A 79 -33.42 -41.39 8.34
C ASP A 79 -34.03 -41.06 6.96
N SER A 80 -33.62 -41.82 5.91
CA SER A 80 -34.50 -42.49 4.92
C SER A 80 -33.74 -43.45 3.95
N GLU A 81 -34.41 -44.51 3.50
CA GLU A 81 -33.95 -45.63 2.62
C GLU A 81 -34.46 -45.46 1.15
N MET A 82 -34.15 -46.20 0.06
CA MET A 82 -33.26 -47.33 -0.40
C MET A 82 -33.48 -47.46 -1.95
N PRO A 83 -32.96 -48.43 -2.76
CA PRO A 83 -31.89 -49.44 -2.59
C PRO A 83 -30.79 -49.46 -3.71
N GLU A 84 -29.91 -50.48 -3.65
CA GLU A 84 -28.85 -50.89 -4.62
C GLU A 84 -29.40 -51.54 -5.94
N PRO A 85 -28.61 -52.04 -6.95
CA PRO A 85 -27.22 -52.54 -6.90
C PRO A 85 -26.23 -52.22 -8.06
N ALA A 86 -24.91 -52.38 -7.80
CA ALA A 86 -24.00 -53.26 -8.59
C ALA A 86 -22.48 -53.12 -8.29
N ARG A 87 -21.88 -54.17 -7.69
CA ARG A 87 -20.48 -54.67 -7.93
C ARG A 87 -19.30 -53.81 -7.38
N PRO A 88 -18.11 -54.39 -7.12
CA PRO A 88 -17.83 -54.77 -5.73
C PRO A 88 -16.42 -54.41 -5.17
N ALA A 89 -16.22 -54.73 -3.88
CA ALA A 89 -14.95 -55.03 -3.23
C ALA A 89 -13.80 -53.98 -3.30
N LYS A 90 -13.74 -53.10 -2.28
CA LYS A 90 -12.47 -52.47 -1.85
C LYS A 90 -11.86 -53.25 -0.67
N ARG A 91 -10.56 -53.55 -0.74
CA ARG A 91 -9.70 -53.64 0.45
C ARG A 91 -8.24 -53.31 0.12
N ASN A 92 -7.67 -52.49 0.99
CA ASN A 92 -6.27 -52.12 1.24
C ASN A 92 -5.17 -52.60 0.27
N CYS A 93 -4.36 -51.65 -0.21
CA CYS A 93 -3.09 -51.32 0.45
C CYS A 93 -2.63 -49.90 0.09
N GLY A 94 -1.58 -49.39 0.77
CA GLY A 94 -0.73 -48.31 0.23
C GLY A 94 0.18 -48.84 -0.89
N PRO A 95 1.20 -48.10 -1.39
CA PRO A 95 2.26 -47.57 -0.52
C PRO A 95 3.04 -46.32 -1.05
N ALA A 96 4.13 -45.97 -0.34
CA ALA A 96 5.49 -45.59 -0.80
C ALA A 96 5.77 -44.59 -1.97
N MET A 97 7.09 -44.32 -2.14
CA MET A 97 7.73 -43.24 -2.92
C MET A 97 8.28 -43.71 -4.30
N PHE A 98 9.30 -42.99 -4.81
CA PHE A 98 10.26 -43.31 -5.91
C PHE A 98 9.90 -42.72 -7.31
N SER A 99 10.86 -42.37 -8.20
CA SER A 99 12.35 -42.33 -8.13
C SER A 99 12.98 -41.50 -9.26
N SER A 100 14.28 -41.12 -9.12
CA SER A 100 15.36 -41.03 -10.16
C SER A 100 16.40 -39.91 -9.87
N GLY A 101 17.72 -40.06 -10.11
CA GLY A 101 18.51 -41.30 -10.30
C GLY A 101 19.99 -41.11 -10.75
N THR A 102 20.94 -41.72 -10.01
CA THR A 102 22.32 -42.16 -10.43
C THR A 102 23.42 -41.12 -10.82
N PRO A 103 24.75 -41.45 -10.80
CA PRO A 103 25.44 -42.68 -10.28
C PRO A 103 26.78 -42.49 -9.47
N LEU A 104 27.02 -43.41 -8.49
CA LEU A 104 28.31 -44.05 -8.08
C LEU A 104 29.50 -43.21 -7.49
N PRO A 105 30.53 -43.84 -6.82
CA PRO A 105 30.64 -45.17 -6.19
C PRO A 105 31.22 -45.24 -4.74
N ASN A 106 30.95 -46.36 -4.01
CA ASN A 106 31.74 -47.02 -2.92
C ASN A 106 32.06 -46.23 -1.60
N ASN A 107 32.41 -46.84 -0.44
CA ASN A 107 32.85 -48.23 -0.14
C ASN A 107 32.48 -48.76 1.28
N ASP A 108 32.29 -50.09 1.39
CA ASP A 108 32.49 -51.06 2.50
C ASP A 108 32.11 -50.90 4.01
N SER A 109 31.48 -51.99 4.52
CA SER A 109 31.75 -52.74 5.79
C SER A 109 31.44 -52.14 7.20
N ALA A 110 31.21 -52.92 8.28
CA ALA A 110 30.75 -54.32 8.48
C ALA A 110 30.45 -54.61 9.99
N TYR A 111 29.85 -55.78 10.31
CA TYR A 111 29.57 -56.33 11.66
C TYR A 111 28.54 -55.57 12.54
N GLY A 112 27.91 -56.13 13.57
CA GLY A 112 27.94 -57.51 14.13
C GLY A 112 26.85 -57.67 15.23
N ALA A 113 26.45 -58.90 15.59
CA ALA A 113 25.16 -59.14 16.28
C ALA A 113 25.22 -59.44 17.80
N ALA A 114 24.32 -58.77 18.53
CA ALA A 114 23.52 -59.21 19.69
C ALA A 114 24.16 -59.89 20.93
N ARG A 115 23.80 -59.39 22.13
CA ARG A 115 22.90 -60.12 23.08
C ARG A 115 22.39 -59.29 24.29
N ASN A 116 21.09 -59.48 24.57
CA ASN A 116 20.33 -59.44 25.83
C ASN A 116 20.76 -58.54 27.02
N GLY A 117 19.81 -57.75 27.55
CA GLY A 117 19.79 -57.30 28.95
C GLY A 117 19.14 -55.94 29.21
N ASP A 118 17.97 -55.94 29.87
CA ASP A 118 17.29 -54.83 30.57
C ASP A 118 17.72 -53.37 30.30
N SER A 119 17.02 -52.70 29.36
CA SER A 119 17.15 -51.24 29.15
C SER A 119 15.90 -50.54 28.59
N THR A 120 14.72 -51.18 28.63
CA THR A 120 13.46 -50.61 28.09
C THR A 120 13.01 -49.31 28.76
N ASN A 121 13.39 -49.09 30.02
CA ASN A 121 13.13 -47.83 30.74
C ASN A 121 14.21 -46.75 30.51
N ALA A 122 15.39 -47.12 30.00
CA ALA A 122 16.45 -46.16 29.65
C ALA A 122 16.24 -45.64 28.23
N THR A 123 16.07 -46.56 27.28
CA THR A 123 15.83 -46.25 25.86
C THR A 123 14.59 -45.39 25.63
N THR A 124 13.51 -45.60 26.38
CA THR A 124 12.32 -44.74 26.32
C THR A 124 12.55 -43.35 26.91
N LEU A 125 13.42 -43.23 27.92
CA LEU A 125 13.81 -41.95 28.53
C LEU A 125 14.76 -41.17 27.61
N GLU A 126 15.66 -41.85 26.90
CA GLU A 126 16.49 -41.26 25.84
C GLU A 126 15.67 -40.88 24.59
N GLU A 127 14.67 -41.68 24.18
CA GLU A 127 13.76 -41.28 23.10
C GLU A 127 12.92 -40.06 23.51
N LEU A 128 12.42 -40.02 24.75
CA LEU A 128 11.75 -38.84 25.31
C LEU A 128 12.68 -37.63 25.40
N ALA A 129 13.93 -37.80 25.82
CA ALA A 129 14.93 -36.73 25.86
C ALA A 129 15.23 -36.20 24.45
N MET A 130 15.53 -37.07 23.48
CA MET A 130 15.75 -36.67 22.08
C MET A 130 14.50 -36.06 21.43
N ARG A 131 13.29 -36.49 21.81
CA ARG A 131 12.04 -35.88 21.34
C ARG A 131 11.75 -34.53 22.02
N MET A 132 12.08 -34.37 23.29
CA MET A 132 12.04 -33.10 24.01
C MET A 132 13.05 -32.12 23.43
N GLU A 133 14.31 -32.49 23.31
CA GLU A 133 15.39 -31.67 22.74
C GLU A 133 15.11 -31.30 21.27
N ARG A 134 14.53 -32.22 20.48
CA ARG A 134 14.03 -31.93 19.12
C ARG A 134 12.82 -31.00 19.13
N LEU A 135 11.89 -31.13 20.08
CA LEU A 135 10.76 -30.20 20.26
C LEU A 135 11.22 -28.82 20.73
N GLU A 136 12.18 -28.74 21.64
CA GLU A 136 12.83 -27.53 22.12
C GLU A 136 13.56 -26.82 20.99
N ARG A 137 14.29 -27.55 20.13
CA ARG A 137 14.85 -27.00 18.89
C ARG A 137 13.76 -26.47 17.93
N HIS A 138 12.59 -27.10 17.85
CA HIS A 138 11.45 -26.59 17.04
C HIS A 138 10.69 -25.44 17.72
N LEU A 139 10.72 -25.34 19.06
CA LEU A 139 10.08 -24.30 19.85
C LEU A 139 10.96 -23.06 19.97
N MET A 140 12.27 -23.18 20.16
CA MET A 140 13.22 -22.06 20.07
C MET A 140 13.26 -21.47 18.64
N ALA A 141 13.04 -22.29 17.60
CA ALA A 141 12.83 -21.80 16.24
C ALA A 141 11.48 -21.09 16.01
N ARG A 142 10.59 -21.01 17.02
CA ARG A 142 9.22 -20.44 16.89
C ARG A 142 8.74 -19.59 18.08
N SER A 143 9.51 -19.47 19.17
CA SER A 143 9.14 -18.77 20.40
C SER A 143 10.07 -17.58 20.66
N PRO A 144 9.58 -16.32 20.67
CA PRO A 144 10.43 -15.14 20.77
C PRO A 144 10.70 -14.73 22.23
N VAL A 145 11.14 -15.65 23.10
CA VAL A 145 11.60 -15.33 24.47
C VAL A 145 12.83 -16.17 24.86
N ALA A 146 13.90 -15.48 25.26
CA ALA A 146 15.06 -15.95 26.02
C ALA A 146 15.56 -17.41 25.78
N SER A 147 16.43 -17.55 24.77
CA SER A 147 17.59 -18.44 24.88
C SER A 147 18.83 -17.56 25.10
N GLU A 148 19.78 -17.98 25.95
CA GLU A 148 20.95 -17.19 26.37
C GLU A 148 22.08 -17.16 25.32
N THR A 149 21.72 -16.89 24.07
CA THR A 149 22.69 -16.53 23.03
C THR A 149 22.95 -15.02 23.05
N SER A 150 24.19 -14.64 23.36
CA SER A 150 24.62 -13.27 23.72
C SER A 150 24.71 -12.28 22.53
N GLY A 151 23.69 -12.26 21.67
CA GLY A 151 23.51 -11.25 20.64
C GLY A 151 22.60 -10.13 21.14
N ARG A 152 23.14 -8.92 21.31
CA ARG A 152 22.36 -7.71 21.60
C ARG A 152 21.33 -7.49 20.49
N LEU A 153 20.11 -7.05 20.85
CA LEU A 153 19.15 -6.56 19.86
C LEU A 153 19.64 -5.20 19.33
N ILE A 154 19.57 -5.01 18.02
CA ILE A 154 19.87 -3.71 17.40
C ILE A 154 18.64 -2.83 17.56
N ALA A 155 18.63 -2.03 18.63
CA ALA A 155 17.53 -1.14 18.97
C ALA A 155 17.55 0.11 18.09
N ALA A 156 16.80 0.10 16.99
CA ALA A 156 16.50 1.32 16.23
C ALA A 156 15.59 2.26 17.04
N SER A 157 15.83 3.58 16.96
CA SER A 157 15.07 4.58 17.75
C SER A 157 13.57 4.53 17.45
N SER A 158 12.77 4.52 18.53
CA SER A 158 11.30 4.58 18.48
C SER A 158 10.77 5.80 17.72
N GLU A 159 11.49 6.93 17.79
CA GLU A 159 11.20 8.18 17.06
C GLU A 159 11.20 7.97 15.54
N THR A 160 12.07 7.09 15.05
CA THR A 160 12.24 6.85 13.61
C THR A 160 11.20 5.90 13.03
N ILE A 161 10.67 4.98 13.84
CA ILE A 161 9.95 3.76 13.42
C ILE A 161 8.43 3.99 13.25
N ARG A 162 7.73 4.41 14.32
CA ARG A 162 6.25 4.42 14.38
C ARG A 162 5.73 5.51 15.31
N GLY A 163 4.72 6.25 14.87
CA GLY A 163 3.91 7.15 15.68
C GLY A 163 2.45 6.72 15.73
N LEU A 164 1.89 6.58 16.93
CA LEU A 164 0.45 6.38 17.12
C LEU A 164 -0.14 7.64 17.77
N THR A 165 -0.96 8.38 17.03
CA THR A 165 -1.68 9.51 17.61
C THR A 165 -3.05 9.03 18.11
N VAL A 166 -3.44 9.51 19.29
CA VAL A 166 -4.78 9.36 19.88
C VAL A 166 -5.51 10.69 19.71
N LYS A 167 -6.81 10.71 19.36
CA LYS A 167 -7.56 11.99 19.42
C LYS A 167 -7.80 12.36 20.89
N GLU A 168 -7.59 13.62 21.24
CA GLU A 168 -7.93 14.18 22.55
C GLU A 168 -9.33 13.72 23.02
N GLY A 169 -9.39 13.25 24.28
CA GLY A 169 -10.61 12.76 24.93
C GLY A 169 -11.27 11.50 24.34
N ALA A 170 -10.67 10.80 23.36
CA ALA A 170 -11.44 9.88 22.52
C ALA A 170 -10.88 8.46 22.30
N LEU A 171 -11.84 7.55 22.09
CA LEU A 171 -11.71 6.13 21.72
C LEU A 171 -11.19 5.91 20.27
N ARG A 172 -10.37 6.83 19.72
CA ARG A 172 -9.93 6.81 18.31
C ARG A 172 -8.44 7.07 18.17
N THR A 173 -7.76 6.17 17.46
CA THR A 173 -6.35 6.30 17.09
C THR A 173 -6.20 6.29 15.56
N ARG A 174 -5.10 6.84 15.05
CA ARG A 174 -4.62 6.54 13.68
C ARG A 174 -3.10 6.42 13.71
N TYR A 175 -2.61 5.45 12.96
CA TYR A 175 -1.21 5.05 12.87
C TYR A 175 -0.48 5.84 11.78
N HIS A 176 0.73 6.26 12.10
CA HIS A 176 1.72 6.83 11.19
C HIS A 176 2.98 5.97 11.28
N GLY A 177 3.45 5.40 10.17
CA GLY A 177 4.76 4.76 10.17
C GLY A 177 5.90 5.71 9.81
N GLN A 178 7.11 5.18 9.84
CA GLN A 178 8.39 5.86 9.72
C GLN A 178 8.46 7.00 8.69
N ASN A 179 7.93 6.82 7.48
CA ASN A 179 8.06 7.78 6.37
C ASN A 179 7.09 8.98 6.47
N SER A 180 6.28 9.07 7.53
CA SER A 180 5.36 10.19 7.78
C SER A 180 6.13 11.46 8.19
N PRO A 181 5.86 12.65 7.61
CA PRO A 181 6.42 13.93 8.07
C PRO A 181 6.22 14.18 9.57
N ARG A 182 5.09 13.74 10.12
CA ARG A 182 4.80 13.82 11.58
C ARG A 182 5.71 12.91 12.44
N VAL A 183 6.23 11.82 11.90
CA VAL A 183 7.18 10.92 12.59
C VAL A 183 8.61 11.43 12.41
N LEU A 184 8.94 11.95 11.23
CA LEU A 184 10.17 12.71 10.97
C LEU A 184 10.34 13.93 11.91
N LEU A 185 9.26 14.62 12.28
CA LEU A 185 9.33 15.77 13.19
C LEU A 185 9.85 15.42 14.60
N ASN A 186 9.72 14.16 15.05
CA ASN A 186 10.28 13.71 16.33
C ASN A 186 11.82 13.83 16.40
N LEU A 187 12.49 13.95 15.25
CA LEU A 187 13.95 14.07 15.19
C LEU A 187 14.46 15.49 15.49
N PHE A 188 13.55 16.47 15.57
CA PHE A 188 13.85 17.90 15.62
C PHE A 188 13.11 18.56 16.79
N ASP A 189 13.58 18.33 18.02
CA ASP A 189 12.94 18.88 19.22
C ASP A 189 12.82 20.41 19.16
N GLU A 190 13.80 21.13 18.61
CA GLU A 190 13.72 22.59 18.47
C GLU A 190 12.55 23.02 17.55
N ALA A 191 12.27 22.24 16.49
CA ALA A 191 11.17 22.51 15.57
C ALA A 191 9.80 22.12 16.16
N LYS A 192 9.77 21.03 16.91
CA LYS A 192 8.60 20.50 17.62
C LYS A 192 8.17 21.42 18.77
N ASP A 193 9.12 21.86 19.59
CA ASP A 193 8.89 22.80 20.69
C ASP A 193 8.53 24.19 20.16
N PHE A 194 9.15 24.64 19.06
CA PHE A 194 8.72 25.87 18.37
C PHE A 194 7.27 25.75 17.87
N MET A 195 6.89 24.66 17.19
CA MET A 195 5.50 24.46 16.72
C MET A 195 4.49 24.35 17.88
N ALA A 196 4.86 23.78 19.02
CA ALA A 196 3.99 23.67 20.19
C ALA A 196 3.81 24.98 20.96
N ASN A 197 4.83 25.84 20.97
CA ASN A 197 4.82 27.12 21.69
C ASN A 197 4.66 28.33 20.74
N ILE A 198 4.31 28.09 19.48
CA ILE A 198 4.31 29.08 18.39
C ILE A 198 3.39 30.29 18.66
N HIS A 199 2.33 30.10 19.46
CA HIS A 199 1.43 31.16 19.91
C HIS A 199 2.05 32.14 20.93
N ASN A 200 3.14 31.77 21.61
CA ASN A 200 3.84 32.62 22.59
C ASN A 200 4.87 33.56 21.95
N VAL A 201 5.17 33.38 20.67
CA VAL A 201 6.12 34.23 19.93
C VAL A 201 5.40 35.49 19.41
N ASN A 202 6.03 36.65 19.54
CA ASN A 202 5.41 37.95 19.23
C ASN A 202 5.14 38.12 17.72
N GLY A 203 3.99 38.72 17.36
CA GLY A 203 3.60 39.00 15.96
C GLY A 203 3.14 37.78 15.15
N VAL A 204 3.16 36.58 15.73
CA VAL A 204 2.97 35.31 15.01
C VAL A 204 1.51 35.01 14.66
N ARG A 205 0.59 35.40 15.55
CA ARG A 205 -0.85 35.10 15.47
C ARG A 205 -1.44 35.37 14.09
N ASP A 206 -1.12 36.51 13.47
CA ASP A 206 -1.71 36.91 12.20
C ASP A 206 -1.18 36.09 11.02
N THR A 207 0.10 35.71 11.06
CA THR A 207 0.71 34.81 10.08
C THR A 207 0.07 33.41 10.17
N LEU A 208 -0.19 32.90 11.38
CA LEU A 208 -0.87 31.61 11.58
C LEU A 208 -2.35 31.65 11.16
N VAL A 209 -3.08 32.72 11.50
CA VAL A 209 -4.47 32.92 11.07
C VAL A 209 -4.55 32.96 9.54
N ASN A 210 -3.64 33.66 8.88
CA ASN A 210 -3.60 33.74 7.42
C ASN A 210 -3.18 32.41 6.77
N PHE A 211 -2.22 31.66 7.34
CA PHE A 211 -1.93 30.28 6.94
C PHE A 211 -3.16 29.35 7.07
N ARG A 212 -3.92 29.45 8.16
CA ARG A 212 -5.15 28.66 8.39
C ARG A 212 -6.26 29.04 7.40
N ARG A 213 -6.42 30.32 7.07
CA ARG A 213 -7.35 30.81 6.02
C ARG A 213 -6.96 30.27 4.64
N PHE A 214 -5.68 30.41 4.27
CA PHE A 214 -5.11 29.90 3.02
C PHE A 214 -5.32 28.37 2.88
N HIS A 215 -4.97 27.62 3.93
CA HIS A 215 -5.17 26.17 3.97
C HIS A 215 -6.65 25.78 3.85
N LYS A 216 -7.57 26.47 4.55
CA LYS A 216 -9.01 26.17 4.41
C LYS A 216 -9.51 26.45 3.00
N ALA A 217 -9.07 27.54 2.36
CA ALA A 217 -9.42 27.84 0.97
C ALA A 217 -8.99 26.72 0.01
N LEU A 218 -7.70 26.33 0.04
CA LEU A 218 -7.17 25.22 -0.77
C LEU A 218 -7.86 23.89 -0.47
N LEU A 219 -8.13 23.58 0.79
CA LEU A 219 -8.77 22.32 1.19
C LEU A 219 -10.23 22.26 0.74
N ASP A 220 -10.99 23.35 0.85
CA ASP A 220 -12.39 23.41 0.43
C ASP A 220 -12.54 23.49 -1.09
N GLU A 221 -11.58 24.07 -1.81
CA GLU A 221 -11.46 23.97 -3.27
C GLU A 221 -11.16 22.54 -3.71
N TYR A 222 -10.15 21.90 -3.12
CA TYR A 222 -9.77 20.51 -3.42
C TYR A 222 -10.89 19.51 -3.08
N ARG A 223 -11.65 19.73 -2.00
CA ARG A 223 -12.86 18.95 -1.68
C ARG A 223 -13.92 19.06 -2.77
N LYS A 224 -14.16 20.26 -3.31
CA LYS A 224 -15.11 20.47 -4.42
C LYS A 224 -14.62 19.79 -5.69
N SER A 225 -13.33 19.90 -6.04
CA SER A 225 -12.75 19.26 -7.22
C SER A 225 -12.60 17.74 -7.10
N LEU A 226 -12.74 17.17 -5.89
CA LEU A 226 -12.87 15.73 -5.65
C LEU A 226 -14.33 15.24 -5.54
N SER A 227 -15.32 16.14 -5.57
CA SER A 227 -16.73 15.77 -5.43
C SER A 227 -17.29 15.24 -6.76
N PRO A 228 -17.82 14.00 -6.81
CA PRO A 228 -18.45 13.49 -8.04
C PRO A 228 -19.68 14.31 -8.45
N ILE A 229 -19.89 14.47 -9.76
CA ILE A 229 -21.02 15.26 -10.28
C ILE A 229 -22.33 14.47 -10.06
N THR A 230 -23.15 14.95 -9.13
CA THR A 230 -24.42 14.33 -8.69
C THR A 230 -25.38 14.04 -9.84
N VAL A 231 -25.49 14.95 -10.82
CA VAL A 231 -26.31 14.80 -12.04
C VAL A 231 -26.01 13.48 -12.78
N PHE A 232 -24.77 12.99 -12.71
CA PHE A 232 -24.43 11.66 -13.22
C PHE A 232 -24.53 10.60 -12.12
N VAL A 233 -23.95 10.78 -10.93
CA VAL A 233 -23.86 9.70 -9.93
C VAL A 233 -25.21 9.28 -9.34
N ASP A 234 -26.09 10.23 -9.05
CA ASP A 234 -27.39 9.98 -8.40
C ASP A 234 -28.54 9.75 -9.40
N SER A 235 -28.26 9.86 -10.71
CA SER A 235 -29.28 9.67 -11.76
C SER A 235 -29.71 8.20 -11.90
N MET A 236 -31.03 8.00 -12.04
CA MET A 236 -31.68 6.69 -12.21
C MET A 236 -31.43 6.04 -13.58
N MET A 237 -30.68 6.69 -14.48
CA MET A 237 -30.32 6.14 -15.78
C MET A 237 -29.38 4.92 -15.64
N PRO A 238 -29.41 3.95 -16.59
CA PRO A 238 -28.48 2.82 -16.58
C PRO A 238 -27.02 3.30 -16.51
N VAL A 239 -26.21 2.69 -15.64
CA VAL A 239 -24.83 3.14 -15.37
C VAL A 239 -23.97 3.16 -16.64
N HIS A 240 -24.16 2.21 -17.56
CA HIS A 240 -23.48 2.21 -18.86
C HIS A 240 -23.82 3.45 -19.70
N LYS A 241 -25.10 3.86 -19.75
CA LYS A 241 -25.47 5.09 -20.46
C LYS A 241 -24.82 6.31 -19.81
N ARG A 242 -24.81 6.40 -18.48
CA ARG A 242 -24.16 7.50 -17.75
C ARG A 242 -22.64 7.55 -17.97
N MET A 243 -22.01 6.39 -18.13
CA MET A 243 -20.60 6.28 -18.53
C MET A 243 -20.37 6.78 -19.96
N THR A 244 -21.23 6.42 -20.91
CA THR A 244 -21.19 6.97 -22.28
C THR A 244 -21.43 8.48 -22.26
N ASP A 245 -22.39 8.95 -21.47
CA ASP A 245 -22.77 10.36 -21.39
C ASP A 245 -21.61 11.24 -20.92
N ILE A 246 -20.66 10.76 -20.11
CA ILE A 246 -19.47 11.52 -19.65
C ILE A 246 -18.21 11.33 -20.52
N LEU A 247 -18.24 10.46 -21.54
CA LEU A 247 -17.08 10.18 -22.37
C LEU A 247 -16.66 11.41 -23.21
N PRO A 248 -15.36 11.76 -23.30
CA PRO A 248 -14.89 12.82 -24.17
C PRO A 248 -15.07 12.50 -25.66
N LYS A 249 -14.82 13.50 -26.53
CA LYS A 249 -14.75 13.28 -27.98
C LYS A 249 -13.59 12.33 -28.31
N LYS A 250 -13.73 11.50 -29.37
CA LYS A 250 -12.68 10.54 -29.79
C LYS A 250 -11.27 11.14 -29.84
N SER A 251 -11.08 12.34 -30.40
CA SER A 251 -9.77 13.01 -30.49
C SER A 251 -9.13 13.37 -29.15
N VAL A 252 -9.92 13.46 -28.07
CA VAL A 252 -9.43 13.62 -26.69
C VAL A 252 -9.10 12.25 -26.10
N CYS A 253 -9.93 11.24 -26.37
CA CYS A 253 -9.68 9.86 -25.97
C CYS A 253 -8.41 9.28 -26.63
N ASP A 254 -8.17 9.54 -27.91
CA ASP A 254 -6.97 9.15 -28.66
C ASP A 254 -5.70 9.65 -27.93
N ARG A 255 -5.63 10.98 -27.72
CA ARG A 255 -4.53 11.69 -27.05
C ARG A 255 -4.27 11.21 -25.61
N LEU A 256 -5.34 10.90 -24.88
CA LEU A 256 -5.25 10.36 -23.52
C LEU A 256 -4.84 8.87 -23.50
N ILE A 257 -5.16 8.09 -24.53
CA ILE A 257 -4.67 6.71 -24.66
C ILE A 257 -3.16 6.72 -24.90
N ASP A 258 -2.65 7.56 -25.79
CA ASP A 258 -1.21 7.73 -26.01
C ASP A 258 -0.50 8.10 -24.69
N SER A 259 -1.04 9.07 -23.95
CA SER A 259 -0.53 9.48 -22.63
C SER A 259 -0.54 8.33 -21.60
N TYR A 260 -1.58 7.50 -21.57
CA TYR A 260 -1.64 6.34 -20.68
C TYR A 260 -0.58 5.29 -21.03
N VAL A 261 -0.46 4.95 -22.32
CA VAL A 261 0.52 3.98 -22.83
C VAL A 261 1.93 4.42 -22.45
N ASP A 262 2.24 5.71 -22.65
CA ASP A 262 3.58 6.24 -22.46
C ASP A 262 3.95 6.48 -20.98
N THR A 263 2.98 6.57 -20.06
CA THR A 263 3.23 6.88 -18.63
C THR A 263 2.99 5.72 -17.66
N SER A 264 1.94 4.91 -17.87
CA SER A 264 1.46 3.93 -16.88
C SER A 264 1.53 2.49 -17.38
N GLU A 265 1.22 2.26 -18.66
CA GLU A 265 1.14 0.89 -19.17
C GLU A 265 2.52 0.23 -19.21
N THR A 266 3.59 0.95 -19.56
CA THR A 266 4.99 0.47 -19.60
C THR A 266 5.41 -0.37 -18.38
N ILE A 267 4.87 -0.07 -17.20
CA ILE A 267 5.17 -0.79 -15.95
C ILE A 267 4.01 -1.72 -15.56
N TYR A 268 2.77 -1.24 -15.64
CA TYR A 268 1.63 -1.96 -15.07
C TYR A 268 0.95 -2.95 -16.02
N ARG A 269 1.17 -2.88 -17.34
CA ARG A 269 0.85 -3.94 -18.33
C ARG A 269 -0.50 -4.60 -18.08
N ILE A 270 -1.51 -3.77 -17.82
CA ILE A 270 -2.85 -4.18 -17.38
C ILE A 270 -3.64 -4.72 -18.57
N LEU A 271 -3.34 -4.22 -19.77
CA LEU A 271 -4.01 -4.49 -21.03
C LEU A 271 -3.05 -5.17 -22.01
N HIS A 272 -3.61 -5.71 -23.08
CA HIS A 272 -2.86 -6.06 -24.28
C HIS A 272 -3.18 -5.00 -25.33
N LEU A 273 -2.19 -4.17 -25.68
CA LEU A 273 -2.45 -2.96 -26.46
C LEU A 273 -3.03 -3.21 -27.86
N PRO A 274 -2.62 -4.26 -28.62
CA PRO A 274 -3.28 -4.61 -29.88
C PRO A 274 -4.77 -4.93 -29.71
N MET A 275 -5.14 -5.83 -28.79
CA MET A 275 -6.54 -6.18 -28.55
C MET A 275 -7.36 -4.99 -28.02
N PHE A 276 -6.78 -4.15 -27.16
CA PHE A 276 -7.47 -2.94 -26.68
C PHE A 276 -7.70 -1.93 -27.81
N THR A 277 -6.74 -1.78 -28.72
CA THR A 277 -6.85 -0.89 -29.89
C THR A 277 -7.90 -1.38 -30.89
N GLU A 278 -7.98 -2.70 -31.13
CA GLU A 278 -9.04 -3.30 -31.93
C GLU A 278 -10.43 -3.03 -31.32
N GLN A 279 -10.60 -3.29 -30.01
CA GLN A 279 -11.85 -3.03 -29.30
C GLN A 279 -12.23 -1.54 -29.31
N TYR A 280 -11.25 -0.64 -29.17
CA TYR A 280 -11.45 0.81 -29.24
C TYR A 280 -11.98 1.26 -30.61
N ASN A 281 -11.41 0.74 -31.71
CA ASN A 281 -11.91 1.03 -33.06
C ASN A 281 -13.34 0.48 -33.25
N LEU A 282 -13.58 -0.79 -32.87
CA LEU A 282 -14.91 -1.40 -32.93
C LEU A 282 -15.95 -0.65 -32.06
N TYR A 283 -15.54 -0.03 -30.95
CA TYR A 283 -16.41 0.78 -30.09
C TYR A 283 -16.86 2.06 -30.81
N TRP A 284 -15.94 2.81 -31.42
CA TRP A 284 -16.28 4.03 -32.17
C TRP A 284 -17.04 3.74 -33.47
N GLU A 285 -16.87 2.55 -34.06
CA GLU A 285 -17.69 2.06 -35.17
C GLU A 285 -19.09 1.58 -34.74
N GLY A 286 -19.40 1.54 -33.44
CA GLY A 286 -20.67 1.04 -32.91
C GLY A 286 -20.86 -0.48 -33.02
N LYS A 287 -19.79 -1.23 -33.28
CA LYS A 287 -19.79 -2.68 -33.52
C LYS A 287 -19.47 -3.50 -32.27
N LEU A 288 -18.67 -2.96 -31.34
CA LEU A 288 -18.21 -3.69 -30.15
C LEU A 288 -19.38 -4.09 -29.24
N GLN A 289 -19.48 -5.38 -28.94
CA GLN A 289 -20.38 -5.93 -27.93
C GLN A 289 -19.57 -6.32 -26.68
N SER A 290 -19.37 -5.37 -25.76
CA SER A 290 -18.62 -5.60 -24.51
C SER A 290 -19.10 -4.68 -23.40
N GLU A 291 -19.60 -5.25 -22.30
CA GLU A 291 -19.96 -4.49 -21.09
C GLU A 291 -18.72 -4.03 -20.29
N TYR A 292 -17.55 -4.59 -20.59
CA TYR A 292 -16.30 -4.37 -19.85
C TYR A 292 -15.47 -3.22 -20.41
N PHE A 293 -15.53 -2.99 -21.72
CA PHE A 293 -14.63 -2.09 -22.41
C PHE A 293 -14.79 -0.62 -21.99
N LEU A 294 -16.02 -0.13 -21.85
CA LEU A 294 -16.27 1.26 -21.45
C LEU A 294 -15.78 1.56 -20.00
N PRO A 295 -16.01 0.69 -19.00
CA PRO A 295 -15.35 0.76 -17.69
C PRO A 295 -13.81 0.80 -17.74
N GLN A 296 -13.19 -0.03 -18.59
CA GLN A 296 -11.73 -0.03 -18.81
C GLN A 296 -11.26 1.29 -19.40
N LEU A 297 -11.88 1.74 -20.50
CA LEU A 297 -11.58 3.00 -21.18
C LEU A 297 -11.73 4.20 -20.23
N LEU A 298 -12.83 4.33 -19.48
CA LEU A 298 -13.00 5.46 -18.55
C LEU A 298 -11.97 5.48 -17.43
N SER A 299 -11.54 4.32 -16.95
CA SER A 299 -10.52 4.24 -15.90
C SER A 299 -9.12 4.55 -16.45
N LEU A 300 -8.82 4.10 -17.66
CA LEU A 300 -7.61 4.44 -18.42
C LEU A 300 -7.52 5.95 -18.69
N LEU A 301 -8.57 6.54 -19.26
CA LEU A 301 -8.66 7.99 -19.54
C LEU A 301 -8.57 8.82 -18.25
N SER A 302 -9.07 8.28 -17.12
CA SER A 302 -8.94 8.92 -15.80
C SER A 302 -7.50 8.94 -15.30
N ILE A 303 -6.71 7.90 -15.56
CA ILE A 303 -5.28 7.87 -15.22
C ILE A 303 -4.52 8.91 -16.06
N ALA A 304 -4.69 8.89 -17.38
CA ALA A 304 -4.05 9.82 -18.30
C ALA A 304 -4.40 11.29 -18.03
N SER A 305 -5.66 11.58 -17.66
CA SER A 305 -6.12 12.95 -17.40
C SER A 305 -5.31 13.64 -16.29
N ARG A 306 -4.68 12.90 -15.36
CA ARG A 306 -3.81 13.44 -14.31
C ARG A 306 -2.49 14.04 -14.81
N PHE A 307 -2.04 13.63 -15.99
CA PHE A 307 -0.73 13.98 -16.55
C PHE A 307 -0.82 14.87 -17.79
N GLU A 308 -1.94 14.82 -18.52
CA GLU A 308 -2.07 15.47 -19.83
C GLU A 308 -2.97 16.71 -19.81
N THR A 309 -3.93 16.79 -18.89
CA THR A 309 -4.88 17.93 -18.82
C THR A 309 -4.42 19.00 -17.83
N LYS A 310 -4.72 20.28 -18.10
CA LYS A 310 -4.34 21.42 -17.26
C LYS A 310 -5.08 21.39 -15.92
N THR A 311 -6.36 21.00 -15.92
CA THR A 311 -7.11 20.74 -14.68
C THR A 311 -6.75 19.39 -14.04
N LYS A 312 -5.86 18.61 -14.65
CA LYS A 312 -5.35 17.31 -14.19
C LYS A 312 -6.48 16.32 -13.87
N GLY A 313 -7.55 16.34 -14.67
CA GLY A 313 -8.75 15.51 -14.53
C GLY A 313 -9.64 15.86 -13.33
N LEU A 314 -9.41 17.00 -12.68
CA LEU A 314 -10.25 17.54 -11.60
C LEU A 314 -11.20 18.65 -12.10
N GLY A 315 -11.10 19.04 -13.37
CA GLY A 315 -12.06 19.90 -14.05
C GLY A 315 -13.27 19.13 -14.58
N ASN A 316 -14.39 19.83 -14.75
CA ASN A 316 -15.63 19.28 -15.29
C ASN A 316 -15.72 19.34 -16.83
N GLU A 317 -14.68 19.86 -17.51
CA GLU A 317 -14.72 20.18 -18.94
C GLU A 317 -14.34 19.00 -19.84
N ARG A 318 -15.34 18.37 -20.45
CA ARG A 318 -15.20 17.26 -21.42
C ARG A 318 -14.45 17.61 -22.71
N ALA A 319 -14.21 18.90 -22.95
CA ALA A 319 -13.36 19.36 -24.05
C ALA A 319 -11.87 19.10 -23.75
N GLU A 320 -11.51 19.01 -22.47
CA GLU A 320 -10.16 18.80 -21.98
C GLU A 320 -9.87 17.32 -21.73
N GLY A 321 -10.71 16.64 -20.94
CA GLY A 321 -10.55 15.22 -20.57
C GLY A 321 -11.70 14.65 -19.73
N VAL A 322 -11.39 13.69 -18.84
CA VAL A 322 -12.39 13.03 -17.98
C VAL A 322 -12.34 13.61 -16.56
N HIS A 323 -13.51 13.94 -15.99
CA HIS A 323 -13.62 14.30 -14.58
C HIS A 323 -13.53 13.03 -13.70
N ILE A 324 -12.33 12.81 -13.15
CA ILE A 324 -11.90 11.54 -12.53
C ILE A 324 -12.81 11.09 -11.37
N PRO A 325 -13.21 11.95 -10.41
CA PRO A 325 -14.08 11.53 -9.31
C PRO A 325 -15.42 10.95 -9.80
N THR A 326 -15.95 11.47 -10.91
CA THR A 326 -17.23 11.03 -11.50
C THR A 326 -17.07 9.73 -12.27
N ALA A 327 -16.02 9.59 -13.10
CA ALA A 327 -15.71 8.32 -13.75
C ALA A 327 -15.43 7.21 -12.73
N CYS A 328 -14.58 7.48 -11.73
CA CYS A 328 -14.30 6.56 -10.63
C CYS A 328 -15.53 6.22 -9.76
N ALA A 329 -16.57 7.06 -9.75
CA ALA A 329 -17.85 6.75 -9.11
C ALA A 329 -18.67 5.79 -9.98
N LEU A 330 -18.89 6.11 -11.26
CA LEU A 330 -19.70 5.30 -12.17
C LEU A 330 -19.11 3.91 -12.40
N VAL A 331 -17.78 3.80 -12.56
CA VAL A 331 -17.09 2.50 -12.70
C VAL A 331 -17.23 1.67 -11.42
N ARG A 332 -17.13 2.28 -10.23
CA ARG A 332 -17.40 1.57 -8.96
C ARG A 332 -18.86 1.12 -8.86
N THR A 333 -19.84 1.97 -9.21
CA THR A 333 -21.26 1.59 -9.25
C THR A 333 -21.54 0.45 -10.24
N TRP A 334 -20.82 0.41 -11.38
CA TRP A 334 -20.89 -0.71 -12.31
C TRP A 334 -20.29 -2.00 -11.72
N LEU A 335 -19.10 -1.96 -11.13
CA LEU A 335 -18.48 -3.10 -10.42
C LEU A 335 -19.40 -3.64 -9.31
N ASP A 336 -19.94 -2.75 -8.48
CA ASP A 336 -20.85 -3.09 -7.37
C ASP A 336 -22.20 -3.68 -7.87
N SER A 337 -22.49 -3.60 -9.17
CA SER A 337 -23.68 -4.20 -9.81
C SER A 337 -23.47 -5.63 -10.34
N LEU A 338 -22.22 -6.06 -10.58
CA LEU A 338 -21.89 -7.35 -11.19
C LEU A 338 -22.27 -8.55 -10.31
N ARG A 339 -22.69 -9.68 -10.92
CA ARG A 339 -23.16 -10.87 -10.18
C ARG A 339 -22.65 -12.18 -10.76
N GLY A 340 -22.60 -13.22 -9.92
CA GLY A 340 -22.29 -14.59 -10.35
C GLY A 340 -20.91 -14.69 -11.02
N LYS A 341 -20.87 -15.23 -12.25
CA LYS A 341 -19.63 -15.50 -12.99
C LYS A 341 -18.79 -14.25 -13.29
N GLN A 342 -19.44 -13.10 -13.52
CA GLN A 342 -18.77 -11.83 -13.83
C GLN A 342 -17.70 -11.46 -12.79
N LEU A 343 -17.95 -11.77 -11.51
CA LEU A 343 -17.07 -11.44 -10.38
C LEU A 343 -15.71 -12.17 -10.40
N VAL A 344 -15.49 -13.11 -11.32
CA VAL A 344 -14.22 -13.82 -11.52
C VAL A 344 -13.71 -13.76 -12.97
N GLU A 345 -14.22 -12.84 -13.78
CA GLU A 345 -13.74 -12.62 -15.15
C GLU A 345 -12.49 -11.74 -15.18
N PHE A 346 -11.54 -12.07 -16.06
CA PHE A 346 -10.25 -11.36 -16.15
C PHE A 346 -10.42 -9.87 -16.50
N ALA A 347 -11.42 -9.53 -17.33
CA ALA A 347 -11.74 -8.15 -17.67
C ALA A 347 -12.22 -7.33 -16.45
N VAL A 348 -12.91 -7.95 -15.49
CA VAL A 348 -13.35 -7.30 -14.24
C VAL A 348 -12.16 -7.04 -13.31
N LEU A 349 -11.19 -7.97 -13.26
CA LEU A 349 -9.92 -7.73 -12.56
C LEU A 349 -9.12 -6.58 -13.21
N GLN A 350 -9.09 -6.50 -14.55
CA GLN A 350 -8.48 -5.34 -15.26
C GLN A 350 -9.15 -4.02 -14.86
N VAL A 351 -10.49 -3.96 -14.82
CA VAL A 351 -11.21 -2.74 -14.40
C VAL A 351 -10.90 -2.38 -12.94
N GLU A 352 -10.84 -3.35 -12.03
CA GLU A 352 -10.51 -3.10 -10.62
C GLU A 352 -9.09 -2.56 -10.42
N VAL A 353 -8.09 -3.08 -11.15
CA VAL A 353 -6.71 -2.58 -11.09
C VAL A 353 -6.57 -1.20 -11.74
N LEU A 354 -7.23 -0.95 -12.89
CA LEU A 354 -7.29 0.39 -13.51
C LEU A 354 -7.97 1.40 -12.57
N LEU A 355 -9.11 1.03 -11.98
CA LEU A 355 -9.85 1.89 -11.06
C LEU A 355 -9.05 2.19 -9.78
N LEU A 356 -8.33 1.22 -9.23
CA LEU A 356 -7.41 1.43 -8.11
C LEU A 356 -6.33 2.47 -8.46
N HIS A 357 -5.71 2.36 -9.64
CA HIS A 357 -4.68 3.30 -10.08
C HIS A 357 -5.27 4.71 -10.29
N ALA A 358 -6.41 4.82 -10.98
CA ALA A 358 -7.15 6.08 -11.15
C ALA A 358 -7.50 6.75 -9.81
N GLN A 359 -8.00 5.97 -8.84
CA GLN A 359 -8.34 6.47 -7.50
C GLN A 359 -7.10 6.84 -6.68
N ARG A 360 -6.01 6.07 -6.77
CA ARG A 360 -4.72 6.37 -6.13
C ARG A 360 -4.15 7.72 -6.56
N MET A 361 -4.34 8.12 -7.81
CA MET A 361 -3.83 9.39 -8.32
C MET A 361 -4.58 10.64 -7.80
N ILE A 362 -5.75 10.47 -7.16
CA ILE A 362 -6.54 11.58 -6.58
C ILE A 362 -6.82 11.44 -5.06
N THR A 363 -6.52 10.29 -4.45
CA THR A 363 -6.88 10.07 -3.04
C THR A 363 -6.12 10.97 -2.07
N PRO A 364 -6.79 11.60 -1.09
CA PRO A 364 -6.10 12.26 0.03
C PRO A 364 -5.46 11.26 1.00
N ARG A 365 -5.87 9.98 1.00
CA ARG A 365 -5.47 8.95 1.97
C ARG A 365 -5.02 7.68 1.23
N ILE A 366 -3.75 7.31 1.40
CA ILE A 366 -3.14 6.15 0.71
C ILE A 366 -3.57 4.81 1.32
N GLN A 367 -3.95 4.83 2.60
CA GLN A 367 -4.48 3.70 3.34
C GLN A 367 -5.79 3.18 2.73
N ASP A 368 -6.56 4.06 2.09
CA ASP A 368 -7.78 3.72 1.38
C ASP A 368 -7.44 2.86 0.14
N SER A 369 -6.39 3.23 -0.62
CA SER A 369 -5.84 2.42 -1.71
C SER A 369 -5.24 1.10 -1.22
N TRP A 370 -4.55 1.07 -0.08
CA TRP A 370 -4.04 -0.17 0.53
C TRP A 370 -5.19 -1.12 0.87
N THR A 371 -6.27 -0.58 1.45
CA THR A 371 -7.47 -1.36 1.80
C THR A 371 -8.18 -1.91 0.56
N SER A 372 -8.34 -1.09 -0.49
CA SER A 372 -8.93 -1.52 -1.77
C SER A 372 -8.09 -2.57 -2.50
N LEU A 373 -6.76 -2.37 -2.57
CA LEU A 373 -5.84 -3.36 -3.12
C LEU A 373 -5.87 -4.68 -2.36
N GLY A 374 -6.07 -4.64 -1.03
CA GLY A 374 -6.26 -5.85 -0.24
C GLY A 374 -7.53 -6.65 -0.54
N SER A 375 -8.49 -6.07 -1.26
CA SER A 375 -9.58 -6.82 -1.90
C SER A 375 -9.11 -7.45 -3.22
N ILE A 376 -8.43 -6.66 -4.06
CA ILE A 376 -7.94 -7.05 -5.39
C ILE A 376 -6.92 -8.20 -5.33
N VAL A 377 -5.96 -8.17 -4.39
CA VAL A 377 -5.01 -9.27 -4.14
C VAL A 377 -5.76 -10.57 -3.84
N ARG A 378 -6.81 -10.53 -3.00
CA ARG A 378 -7.61 -11.71 -2.65
C ARG A 378 -8.44 -12.19 -3.83
N MET A 379 -9.04 -11.29 -4.60
CA MET A 379 -9.77 -11.62 -5.82
C MET A 379 -8.86 -12.30 -6.85
N ALA A 380 -7.66 -11.77 -7.10
CA ALA A 380 -6.66 -12.40 -7.97
C ALA A 380 -6.19 -13.76 -7.43
N MET A 381 -6.04 -13.92 -6.11
CA MET A 381 -5.76 -15.22 -5.49
C MET A 381 -6.91 -16.22 -5.70
N THR A 382 -8.17 -15.81 -5.51
CA THR A 382 -9.38 -16.63 -5.76
C THR A 382 -9.52 -17.01 -7.23
N MET A 383 -9.13 -16.12 -8.16
CA MET A 383 -9.03 -16.40 -9.60
C MET A 383 -7.79 -17.24 -9.99
N GLY A 384 -6.93 -17.59 -9.02
CA GLY A 384 -5.77 -18.47 -9.19
C GLY A 384 -4.55 -17.82 -9.85
N LEU A 385 -4.40 -16.48 -9.84
CA LEU A 385 -3.26 -15.81 -10.47
C LEU A 385 -1.93 -15.98 -9.70
N HIS A 386 -2.00 -16.37 -8.43
CA HIS A 386 -0.85 -16.64 -7.57
C HIS A 386 -0.13 -17.97 -7.90
N ARG A 387 -0.62 -18.73 -8.88
CA ARG A 387 -0.05 -20.00 -9.37
C ARG A 387 0.35 -19.85 -10.83
N ASP A 388 1.42 -20.50 -11.25
CA ASP A 388 1.82 -20.43 -12.64
C ASP A 388 0.79 -21.14 -13.53
N PRO A 389 0.35 -20.53 -14.64
CA PRO A 389 -0.57 -21.15 -15.58
C PRO A 389 -0.12 -22.51 -16.16
N SER A 390 1.16 -22.89 -16.05
CA SER A 390 1.66 -24.23 -16.40
C SER A 390 1.49 -25.31 -15.31
N GLU A 391 0.99 -24.97 -14.12
CA GLU A 391 0.72 -25.95 -13.04
C GLU A 391 -0.63 -26.68 -13.19
N PHE A 392 -1.47 -26.26 -14.13
CA PHE A 392 -2.88 -26.68 -14.23
C PHE A 392 -3.14 -27.59 -15.43
N GLU A 393 -3.95 -28.62 -15.23
CA GLU A 393 -4.62 -29.36 -16.30
C GLU A 393 -6.16 -29.30 -16.12
N PRO A 394 -6.96 -29.03 -17.17
CA PRO A 394 -6.53 -28.71 -18.54
C PRO A 394 -5.75 -27.39 -18.63
N ARG A 395 -4.64 -27.40 -19.37
CA ARG A 395 -3.70 -26.27 -19.54
C ARG A 395 -4.42 -24.96 -19.91
N VAL A 396 -4.13 -23.90 -19.16
CA VAL A 396 -4.61 -22.54 -19.46
C VAL A 396 -4.08 -22.10 -20.82
N PRO A 397 -4.90 -21.50 -21.72
CA PRO A 397 -4.46 -21.00 -23.02
C PRO A 397 -3.23 -20.09 -22.88
N VAL A 398 -2.22 -20.30 -23.72
CA VAL A 398 -0.86 -19.81 -23.46
C VAL A 398 -0.77 -18.28 -23.43
N TYR A 399 -1.50 -17.60 -24.32
CA TYR A 399 -1.69 -16.15 -24.28
C TYR A 399 -2.29 -15.67 -22.95
N LEU A 400 -3.41 -16.27 -22.52
CA LEU A 400 -4.08 -15.94 -21.26
C LEU A 400 -3.19 -16.25 -20.04
N GLY A 401 -2.34 -17.26 -20.14
CA GLY A 401 -1.32 -17.55 -19.14
C GLY A 401 -0.34 -16.39 -18.97
N GLU A 402 0.15 -15.83 -20.07
CA GLU A 402 1.06 -14.68 -20.02
C GLU A 402 0.38 -13.41 -19.51
N MET A 403 -0.86 -13.13 -19.95
CA MET A 403 -1.66 -12.03 -19.40
C MET A 403 -1.89 -12.17 -17.88
N ARG A 404 -2.08 -13.39 -17.38
CA ARG A 404 -2.19 -13.68 -15.94
C ARG A 404 -0.88 -13.45 -15.18
N ARG A 405 0.30 -13.76 -15.76
CA ARG A 405 1.61 -13.43 -15.17
C ARG A 405 1.81 -11.92 -15.06
N ARG A 406 1.61 -11.18 -16.16
CA ARG A 406 1.71 -9.72 -16.18
C ARG A 406 0.79 -9.06 -15.16
N MET A 407 -0.48 -9.46 -15.12
CA MET A 407 -1.45 -8.99 -14.13
C MET A 407 -1.02 -9.30 -12.68
N TRP A 408 -0.54 -10.51 -12.41
CA TRP A 408 -0.10 -10.92 -11.08
C TRP A 408 1.08 -10.08 -10.58
N PHE A 409 2.12 -9.90 -11.41
CA PHE A 409 3.31 -9.12 -11.02
C PHE A 409 3.01 -7.63 -10.86
N THR A 410 2.06 -7.08 -11.62
CA THR A 410 1.53 -5.73 -11.38
C THR A 410 0.82 -5.61 -10.04
N ILE A 411 -0.01 -6.58 -9.67
CA ILE A 411 -0.69 -6.58 -8.36
C ILE A 411 0.32 -6.68 -7.21
N LEU A 412 1.37 -7.50 -7.35
CA LEU A 412 2.44 -7.60 -6.34
C LEU A 412 3.27 -6.31 -6.22
N ASP A 413 3.65 -5.68 -7.32
CA ASP A 413 4.42 -4.44 -7.27
C ASP A 413 3.59 -3.28 -6.70
N MET A 414 2.30 -3.19 -7.09
CA MET A 414 1.37 -2.26 -6.45
C MET A 414 1.22 -2.54 -4.95
N ASP A 415 1.13 -3.81 -4.50
CA ASP A 415 0.99 -4.15 -3.08
C ASP A 415 2.22 -3.70 -2.29
N LEU A 416 3.41 -3.98 -2.81
CA LEU A 416 4.68 -3.55 -2.22
C LEU A 416 4.80 -2.03 -2.14
N HIS A 417 4.56 -1.32 -3.26
CA HIS A 417 4.64 0.14 -3.33
C HIS A 417 3.63 0.79 -2.38
N ILE A 418 2.35 0.41 -2.44
CA ILE A 418 1.28 1.02 -1.63
C ILE A 418 1.42 0.66 -0.15
N SER A 419 1.93 -0.54 0.17
CA SER A 419 2.28 -0.93 1.54
C SER A 419 3.43 -0.09 2.10
N LEU A 420 4.53 0.07 1.37
CA LEU A 420 5.66 0.93 1.78
C LEU A 420 5.23 2.40 1.93
N ALA A 421 4.44 2.93 0.99
CA ALA A 421 3.92 4.31 1.05
C ALA A 421 2.90 4.53 2.18
N SER A 422 2.17 3.47 2.59
CA SER A 422 1.28 3.48 3.75
C SER A 422 2.00 3.17 5.07
N ASN A 423 3.24 2.66 5.01
CA ASN A 423 4.00 2.07 6.11
C ASN A 423 3.27 0.88 6.78
N LEU A 424 2.56 0.09 5.98
CA LEU A 424 1.78 -1.09 6.38
C LEU A 424 2.41 -2.39 5.81
N PRO A 425 2.02 -3.58 6.30
CA PRO A 425 2.50 -4.84 5.73
C PRO A 425 1.96 -5.09 4.32
N CYS A 426 2.78 -5.70 3.47
CA CYS A 426 2.31 -6.36 2.25
C CYS A 426 1.46 -7.58 2.60
N LEU A 427 0.53 -7.93 1.72
CA LEU A 427 -0.37 -9.07 1.91
C LEU A 427 0.24 -10.37 1.41
N VAL A 428 1.11 -10.31 0.40
CA VAL A 428 1.83 -11.46 -0.14
C VAL A 428 3.28 -11.42 0.33
N ARG A 429 3.83 -12.58 0.68
CA ARG A 429 5.25 -12.76 1.01
C ARG A 429 5.96 -13.57 -0.08
N ASP A 430 7.28 -13.51 -0.05
CA ASP A 430 8.09 -14.45 -0.82
C ASP A 430 7.76 -15.90 -0.40
N GLY A 431 7.59 -16.78 -1.38
CA GLY A 431 7.11 -18.15 -1.19
C GLY A 431 5.59 -18.38 -1.05
N ASP A 432 4.75 -17.33 -0.93
CA ASP A 432 3.27 -17.49 -0.89
C ASP A 432 2.67 -17.79 -2.28
N PHE A 433 3.46 -17.66 -3.36
CA PHE A 433 3.03 -17.80 -4.75
C PHE A 433 4.06 -18.58 -5.58
N THR A 434 3.60 -19.22 -6.66
CA THR A 434 4.44 -20.00 -7.59
C THR A 434 4.41 -19.47 -9.03
N CYS A 435 3.54 -18.49 -9.30
CA CYS A 435 3.44 -17.79 -10.59
C CYS A 435 4.79 -17.17 -11.00
N ARG A 436 5.30 -17.54 -12.19
CA ARG A 436 6.62 -17.10 -12.67
C ARG A 436 6.56 -15.68 -13.26
N PRO A 437 7.68 -14.95 -13.30
CA PRO A 437 7.76 -13.65 -13.98
C PRO A 437 7.29 -13.71 -15.44
N PRO A 438 6.70 -12.63 -15.97
CA PRO A 438 6.41 -12.51 -17.40
C PRO A 438 7.70 -12.46 -18.24
N ARG A 439 7.59 -12.74 -19.54
CA ARG A 439 8.70 -12.71 -20.51
C ARG A 439 8.94 -11.31 -21.06
N ASN A 440 10.18 -11.03 -21.46
CA ASN A 440 10.55 -9.83 -22.22
C ASN A 440 10.16 -10.05 -23.69
N LEU A 441 8.96 -9.60 -24.05
CA LEU A 441 8.31 -9.77 -25.35
C LEU A 441 7.43 -8.54 -25.64
N ASP A 442 7.38 -8.15 -26.90
CA ASP A 442 6.53 -7.07 -27.40
C ASP A 442 5.07 -7.53 -27.54
N ASP A 443 4.10 -6.60 -27.48
CA ASP A 443 2.69 -7.01 -27.49
C ASP A 443 2.24 -7.58 -28.83
N ALA A 444 2.89 -7.19 -29.93
CA ALA A 444 2.67 -7.76 -31.26
C ALA A 444 3.07 -9.24 -31.38
N GLU A 445 3.86 -9.78 -30.44
CA GLU A 445 4.27 -11.19 -30.42
C GLU A 445 3.25 -12.10 -29.69
N LEU A 446 2.23 -11.51 -29.06
CA LEU A 446 1.25 -12.22 -28.22
C LEU A 446 -0.14 -12.18 -28.86
N PHE A 447 -0.73 -13.36 -29.10
CA PHE A 447 -2.03 -13.49 -29.77
C PHE A 447 -2.84 -14.69 -29.21
N PRO A 448 -4.19 -14.64 -29.16
CA PRO A 448 -5.00 -15.59 -28.40
C PRO A 448 -4.74 -17.08 -28.67
N ASP A 449 -4.64 -17.47 -29.93
CA ASP A 449 -4.52 -18.87 -30.37
C ASP A 449 -3.07 -19.40 -30.41
N MET A 450 -2.12 -18.67 -29.79
CA MET A 450 -0.73 -19.10 -29.74
C MET A 450 -0.56 -20.41 -28.94
N LYS A 451 0.17 -21.38 -29.52
CA LYS A 451 0.39 -22.70 -28.90
C LYS A 451 1.50 -22.70 -27.85
N ASP A 452 2.53 -21.88 -28.06
CA ASP A 452 3.68 -21.73 -27.17
C ASP A 452 4.18 -20.27 -27.19
N LEU A 453 4.81 -19.83 -26.10
CA LEU A 453 5.39 -18.48 -26.00
C LEU A 453 6.77 -18.43 -26.68
N PRO A 454 7.06 -17.37 -27.48
CA PRO A 454 8.41 -17.08 -27.94
C PRO A 454 9.42 -17.00 -26.79
N PRO A 455 10.71 -17.36 -27.01
CA PRO A 455 11.73 -17.26 -25.97
C PRO A 455 11.83 -15.81 -25.46
N SER A 456 11.97 -15.62 -24.15
CA SER A 456 12.15 -14.28 -23.58
C SER A 456 13.41 -13.65 -24.15
N LYS A 457 13.32 -12.41 -24.63
CA LYS A 457 14.48 -11.65 -25.07
C LYS A 457 15.38 -11.33 -23.85
N PRO A 458 16.70 -11.16 -24.02
CA PRO A 458 17.59 -10.64 -22.98
C PRO A 458 17.10 -9.29 -22.43
N ILE A 459 17.44 -8.92 -21.19
CA ILE A 459 16.84 -7.75 -20.51
C ILE A 459 17.40 -6.40 -21.02
N ASP A 460 18.57 -6.42 -21.64
CA ASP A 460 19.20 -5.34 -22.40
C ASP A 460 18.52 -5.10 -23.76
N VAL A 461 17.75 -6.06 -24.28
CA VAL A 461 16.89 -5.87 -25.45
C VAL A 461 15.61 -5.14 -25.05
N VAL A 462 15.43 -3.95 -25.61
CA VAL A 462 14.23 -3.11 -25.42
C VAL A 462 12.99 -3.82 -25.98
N THR A 463 11.92 -3.85 -25.19
CA THR A 463 10.57 -4.28 -25.59
C THR A 463 9.50 -3.45 -24.89
N ASP A 464 8.25 -3.54 -25.33
CA ASP A 464 7.07 -3.01 -24.61
C ASP A 464 7.00 -3.47 -23.14
N ASN A 465 7.57 -4.64 -22.80
CA ASN A 465 7.47 -5.29 -21.49
C ASN A 465 8.73 -5.14 -20.61
N GLN A 466 9.82 -4.59 -21.13
CA GLN A 466 11.15 -4.57 -20.51
C GLN A 466 11.14 -4.04 -19.06
N MET A 467 10.41 -2.96 -18.81
CA MET A 467 10.31 -2.35 -17.47
C MET A 467 9.61 -3.27 -16.46
N GLN A 468 8.50 -3.91 -16.84
CA GLN A 468 7.79 -4.84 -15.95
C GLN A 468 8.65 -6.07 -15.65
N VAL A 469 9.39 -6.58 -16.64
CA VAL A 469 10.29 -7.74 -16.44
C VAL A 469 11.41 -7.39 -15.48
N TYR A 470 12.06 -6.22 -15.61
CA TYR A 470 13.09 -5.80 -14.64
C TYR A 470 12.50 -5.55 -13.23
N ALA A 471 11.31 -4.95 -13.14
CA ALA A 471 10.60 -4.82 -11.87
C ALA A 471 10.31 -6.21 -11.24
N ALA A 472 9.89 -7.20 -12.03
CA ALA A 472 9.67 -8.57 -11.58
C ALA A 472 10.95 -9.28 -11.13
N MET A 473 12.08 -9.09 -11.84
CA MET A 473 13.39 -9.65 -11.48
C MET A 473 13.88 -9.16 -10.11
N THR A 474 13.70 -7.87 -9.80
CA THR A 474 14.14 -7.29 -8.51
C THR A 474 13.16 -7.54 -7.36
N LEU A 475 11.91 -7.92 -7.67
CA LEU A 475 10.78 -7.92 -6.72
C LEU A 475 11.04 -8.70 -5.43
N GLY A 476 11.63 -9.91 -5.50
CA GLY A 476 11.85 -10.76 -4.32
C GLY A 476 12.71 -10.10 -3.23
N VAL A 477 13.80 -9.42 -3.62
CA VAL A 477 14.65 -8.68 -2.67
C VAL A 477 13.91 -7.47 -2.09
N ARG A 478 13.13 -6.77 -2.93
CA ARG A 478 12.31 -5.64 -2.50
C ARG A 478 11.20 -6.07 -1.53
N MET A 479 10.60 -7.24 -1.72
CA MET A 479 9.65 -7.88 -0.79
C MET A 479 10.34 -8.35 0.52
N LYS A 480 11.58 -8.84 0.48
CA LYS A 480 12.34 -9.20 1.68
C LYS A 480 12.47 -8.01 2.64
N VAL A 481 12.76 -6.81 2.12
CA VAL A 481 12.79 -5.58 2.94
C VAL A 481 11.45 -5.35 3.65
N ALA A 482 10.32 -5.44 2.93
CA ALA A 482 9.02 -5.27 3.56
C ALA A 482 8.76 -6.30 4.66
N HIS A 483 9.26 -7.53 4.54
CA HIS A 483 9.21 -8.52 5.62
C HIS A 483 10.08 -8.12 6.82
N MET A 484 11.33 -7.67 6.59
CA MET A 484 12.25 -7.23 7.65
C MET A 484 11.69 -6.04 8.45
N LEU A 485 11.08 -5.04 7.78
CA LEU A 485 10.48 -3.87 8.44
C LEU A 485 9.29 -4.20 9.35
N ASN A 486 8.58 -5.29 9.06
CA ASN A 486 7.52 -5.79 9.92
C ASN A 486 8.04 -6.54 11.16
N ARG A 487 9.36 -6.77 11.25
CA ARG A 487 10.05 -7.51 12.30
C ARG A 487 11.33 -6.81 12.79
N ILE A 488 11.41 -5.48 12.63
CA ILE A 488 12.62 -4.70 12.88
C ILE A 488 13.17 -4.90 14.30
N ASP A 489 12.27 -5.03 15.28
CA ASP A 489 12.57 -5.25 16.70
C ASP A 489 13.24 -6.62 17.00
N THR A 490 13.42 -7.47 15.97
CA THR A 490 14.07 -8.80 16.08
C THR A 490 15.46 -8.85 15.45
N ILE A 491 15.93 -7.77 14.81
CA ILE A 491 17.23 -7.72 14.15
C ILE A 491 18.36 -7.67 15.20
N ARG A 492 19.40 -8.47 14.97
CA ARG A 492 20.56 -8.65 15.86
C ARG A 492 21.91 -8.45 15.18
N ASP A 493 21.89 -8.29 13.85
CA ASP A 493 23.10 -8.20 13.02
C ASP A 493 22.85 -7.18 11.89
N TYR A 494 23.79 -6.26 11.70
CA TYR A 494 23.77 -5.32 10.59
C TYR A 494 24.11 -5.99 9.25
N GLN A 495 24.74 -7.17 9.25
CA GLN A 495 25.11 -7.86 8.01
C GLN A 495 23.88 -8.21 7.15
N GLU A 496 22.75 -8.60 7.72
CA GLU A 496 21.53 -8.86 6.92
C GLU A 496 20.99 -7.57 6.27
N ILE A 497 21.10 -6.43 6.96
CA ILE A 497 20.73 -5.11 6.45
C ILE A 497 21.67 -4.69 5.31
N LEU A 498 22.98 -4.90 5.47
CA LEU A 498 24.00 -4.58 4.47
C LEU A 498 23.88 -5.50 3.24
N ASP A 499 23.71 -6.81 3.41
CA ASP A 499 23.53 -7.80 2.34
C ASP A 499 22.32 -7.51 1.44
N VAL A 500 21.21 -7.04 2.04
CA VAL A 500 19.99 -6.70 1.31
C VAL A 500 20.12 -5.31 0.69
N GLY A 501 20.69 -4.34 1.41
CA GLY A 501 20.95 -3.00 0.90
C GLY A 501 21.91 -3.00 -0.30
N ALA A 502 23.04 -3.69 -0.22
CA ALA A 502 24.02 -3.79 -1.31
C ALA A 502 23.44 -4.48 -2.56
N LYS A 503 22.48 -5.39 -2.42
CA LYS A 503 21.73 -5.97 -3.56
C LYS A 503 20.80 -4.96 -4.21
N LEU A 504 20.14 -4.11 -3.41
CA LEU A 504 19.33 -3.01 -3.93
C LEU A 504 20.22 -1.93 -4.58
N GLU A 505 21.38 -1.61 -4.01
CA GLU A 505 22.32 -0.65 -4.62
C GLU A 505 22.80 -1.13 -5.99
N ARG A 506 23.15 -2.42 -6.16
CA ARG A 506 23.46 -3.01 -7.48
C ARG A 506 22.32 -2.90 -8.48
N PHE A 507 21.06 -3.05 -8.07
CA PHE A 507 19.93 -2.84 -8.97
C PHE A 507 19.78 -1.38 -9.42
N LEU A 508 20.25 -0.40 -8.66
CA LEU A 508 20.31 0.99 -9.11
C LEU A 508 21.34 1.15 -10.25
N ASP A 509 22.47 0.43 -10.16
CA ASP A 509 23.51 0.43 -11.20
C ASP A 509 23.07 -0.34 -12.47
N ASP A 510 22.38 -1.49 -12.32
CA ASP A 510 21.69 -2.16 -13.43
C ASP A 510 20.72 -1.22 -14.16
N ILE A 511 19.89 -0.47 -13.42
CA ILE A 511 18.95 0.50 -13.99
C ILE A 511 19.68 1.61 -14.75
N ASN A 512 20.85 2.03 -14.27
CA ASN A 512 21.71 2.98 -14.97
C ASN A 512 22.35 2.40 -16.25
N TYR A 513 22.53 1.07 -16.33
CA TYR A 513 23.00 0.37 -17.54
C TYR A 513 21.87 0.16 -18.56
N ILE A 514 20.67 -0.24 -18.12
CA ILE A 514 19.51 -0.50 -19.01
C ILE A 514 18.91 0.83 -19.53
N PHE A 515 18.88 1.87 -18.70
CA PHE A 515 18.35 3.20 -19.04
C PHE A 515 19.42 4.30 -18.86
N PRO A 516 20.47 4.33 -19.70
CA PRO A 516 21.61 5.24 -19.54
C PRO A 516 21.26 6.73 -19.51
N ARG A 517 22.14 7.51 -18.88
CA ARG A 517 22.04 8.98 -18.82
C ARG A 517 22.53 9.68 -20.09
N GLN A 518 23.36 9.02 -20.88
CA GLN A 518 24.05 9.58 -22.04
C GLN A 518 23.74 8.72 -23.27
N GLY A 519 23.48 9.37 -24.41
CA GLY A 519 23.16 8.71 -25.67
C GLY A 519 22.71 9.72 -26.73
N ILE A 520 22.86 9.35 -28.01
CA ILE A 520 22.40 10.17 -29.14
C ILE A 520 20.92 9.87 -29.36
N LEU A 521 20.06 10.65 -28.68
CA LEU A 521 18.60 10.50 -28.70
C LEU A 521 17.93 11.85 -28.98
N SER A 522 16.71 11.82 -29.54
CA SER A 522 15.82 12.99 -29.55
C SER A 522 15.32 13.33 -28.15
N ASP A 523 14.92 14.57 -27.90
CA ASP A 523 14.54 15.00 -26.54
C ASP A 523 13.30 14.28 -26.00
N ALA A 524 12.34 13.91 -26.86
CA ALA A 524 11.23 13.04 -26.50
C ALA A 524 11.70 11.66 -26.02
N GLN A 525 12.70 11.06 -26.69
CA GLN A 525 13.30 9.79 -26.28
C GLN A 525 14.11 9.94 -24.98
N LYS A 526 14.91 11.01 -24.82
CA LYS A 526 15.62 11.32 -23.56
C LYS A 526 14.64 11.38 -22.38
N SER A 527 13.53 12.09 -22.55
CA SER A 527 12.52 12.24 -21.50
C SER A 527 11.76 10.94 -21.23
N LYS A 528 11.46 10.12 -22.25
CA LYS A 528 10.87 8.78 -22.04
C LYS A 528 11.83 7.87 -21.28
N GLN A 529 13.11 7.84 -21.66
CA GLN A 529 14.15 7.05 -20.97
C GLN A 529 14.41 7.53 -19.54
N TRP A 530 14.43 8.85 -19.30
CA TRP A 530 14.51 9.44 -17.95
C TRP A 530 13.30 9.02 -17.11
N ARG A 531 12.07 9.07 -17.66
CA ARG A 531 10.86 8.59 -16.96
C ARG A 531 10.99 7.11 -16.59
N SER A 532 11.44 6.28 -17.51
CA SER A 532 11.69 4.86 -17.26
C SER A 532 12.73 4.62 -16.14
N ARG A 533 13.88 5.31 -16.21
CA ARG A 533 14.93 5.26 -15.19
C ARG A 533 14.40 5.67 -13.82
N VAL A 534 13.82 6.86 -13.70
CA VAL A 534 13.39 7.44 -12.41
C VAL A 534 12.31 6.59 -11.75
N ILE A 535 11.37 6.01 -12.51
CA ILE A 535 10.32 5.19 -11.91
C ILE A 535 10.89 3.87 -11.40
N LEU A 536 11.72 3.16 -12.17
CA LEU A 536 12.35 1.91 -11.72
C LEU A 536 13.35 2.13 -10.57
N ASP A 537 14.13 3.21 -10.62
CA ASP A 537 15.01 3.61 -9.51
C ASP A 537 14.17 3.78 -8.24
N MET A 538 13.04 4.50 -8.31
CA MET A 538 12.11 4.63 -7.19
C MET A 538 11.39 3.33 -6.77
N HIS A 539 11.38 2.27 -7.58
CA HIS A 539 10.92 0.94 -7.12
C HIS A 539 11.95 0.29 -6.18
N VAL A 540 13.25 0.57 -6.39
CA VAL A 540 14.39 0.03 -5.60
C VAL A 540 14.76 0.95 -4.43
N ARG A 541 14.74 2.28 -4.63
CA ARG A 541 15.15 3.28 -3.65
C ARG A 541 14.17 3.45 -2.51
N ARG A 542 12.87 3.22 -2.73
CA ARG A 542 11.84 3.20 -1.66
C ARG A 542 12.12 2.11 -0.60
N PRO A 543 12.28 0.81 -0.94
CA PRO A 543 12.69 -0.19 0.04
C PRO A 543 14.08 0.10 0.62
N LEU A 544 15.07 0.55 -0.18
CA LEU A 544 16.41 0.88 0.34
C LEU A 544 16.37 1.96 1.44
N LEU A 545 15.65 3.07 1.19
CA LEU A 545 15.44 4.12 2.20
C LEU A 545 14.66 3.60 3.39
N ALA A 546 13.59 2.82 3.17
CA ALA A 546 12.78 2.28 4.25
C ALA A 546 13.57 1.30 5.15
N LEU A 547 14.50 0.53 4.57
CA LEU A 547 15.41 -0.41 5.26
C LEU A 547 16.45 0.33 6.12
N TYR A 548 17.14 1.32 5.55
CA TYR A 548 18.26 1.99 6.20
C TYR A 548 17.82 3.07 7.20
N ARG A 549 16.68 3.74 6.98
CA ARG A 549 16.19 4.86 7.80
C ARG A 549 16.32 4.67 9.33
N PRO A 550 15.87 3.55 9.94
CA PRO A 550 15.80 3.45 11.41
C PRO A 550 17.16 3.36 12.09
N PHE A 551 18.18 3.00 11.32
CA PHE A 551 19.56 2.88 11.78
C PHE A 551 20.35 4.15 11.39
N ALA A 552 20.22 4.60 10.13
CA ALA A 552 20.85 5.79 9.57
C ALA A 552 20.59 7.10 10.35
N ILE A 553 19.46 7.16 11.06
CA ILE A 553 18.99 8.31 11.85
C ILE A 553 18.63 7.89 13.30
N GLY A 554 18.97 6.67 13.74
CA GLY A 554 18.39 6.12 14.97
C GLY A 554 19.18 5.05 15.73
N ALA A 555 20.38 4.67 15.29
CA ALA A 555 21.25 3.76 16.03
C ALA A 555 22.73 4.18 15.88
N PRO A 556 23.38 4.74 16.93
CA PRO A 556 24.72 5.34 16.83
C PRO A 556 25.85 4.36 16.51
N ASP A 557 25.61 3.05 16.67
CA ASP A 557 26.50 1.95 16.34
C ASP A 557 26.29 1.41 14.91
N ALA A 558 25.39 2.01 14.12
CA ALA A 558 25.13 1.60 12.74
C ALA A 558 26.35 1.82 11.83
N PRO A 559 26.78 0.83 11.03
CA PRO A 559 27.87 0.98 10.07
C PRO A 559 27.68 2.18 9.14
N ALA A 560 28.69 3.04 9.03
CA ALA A 560 28.61 4.31 8.31
C ALA A 560 28.19 4.19 6.83
N GLN A 561 28.34 3.01 6.19
CA GLN A 561 27.74 2.73 4.88
C GLN A 561 26.23 3.01 4.84
N ILE A 562 25.49 2.58 5.87
CA ILE A 562 24.03 2.73 5.97
C ILE A 562 23.64 4.20 5.88
N SER A 563 24.26 5.05 6.70
CA SER A 563 23.99 6.50 6.73
C SER A 563 24.46 7.21 5.46
N ARG A 564 25.61 6.82 4.88
CA ARG A 564 26.14 7.37 3.61
C ARG A 564 25.20 7.05 2.44
N ALA A 565 24.75 5.80 2.31
CA ALA A 565 23.85 5.35 1.24
C ALA A 565 22.41 5.89 1.40
N TYR A 566 21.94 6.04 2.64
CA TYR A 566 20.66 6.66 2.96
C TYR A 566 20.63 8.16 2.59
N LEU A 567 21.69 8.90 2.94
CA LEU A 567 21.85 10.30 2.56
C LEU A 567 22.03 10.45 1.04
N ARG A 568 22.84 9.59 0.39
CA ARG A 568 22.98 9.53 -1.08
C ARG A 568 21.61 9.37 -1.76
N SER A 569 20.81 8.41 -1.29
CA SER A 569 19.47 8.16 -1.83
C SER A 569 18.52 9.34 -1.62
N SER A 570 18.54 9.99 -0.46
CA SER A 570 17.74 11.18 -0.18
C SER A 570 18.15 12.36 -1.10
N MET A 571 19.45 12.56 -1.30
CA MET A 571 19.98 13.59 -2.19
C MET A 571 19.71 13.33 -3.67
N VAL A 572 19.67 12.07 -4.12
CA VAL A 572 19.29 11.71 -5.50
C VAL A 572 17.81 12.00 -5.75
N ILE A 573 16.91 11.67 -4.81
CA ILE A 573 15.47 11.92 -4.97
C ILE A 573 15.19 13.38 -5.29
N MET A 574 15.76 14.31 -4.52
CA MET A 574 15.54 15.75 -4.72
C MET A 574 16.19 16.31 -6.01
N LYS A 575 16.96 15.51 -6.77
CA LYS A 575 17.78 15.95 -7.91
C LYS A 575 17.51 15.25 -9.22
N TYR A 576 16.47 14.41 -9.33
CA TYR A 576 16.12 13.82 -10.63
C TYR A 576 15.84 14.88 -11.71
N LEU A 577 15.28 16.04 -11.35
CA LEU A 577 15.08 17.15 -12.30
C LEU A 577 16.39 17.88 -12.67
N ASP A 578 17.46 17.80 -11.88
CA ASP A 578 18.79 18.31 -12.25
C ASP A 578 19.41 17.46 -13.40
N GLU A 579 18.86 16.27 -13.73
CA GLU A 579 19.27 15.47 -14.90
C GLU A 579 18.64 15.93 -16.24
N LEU A 580 17.76 16.93 -16.23
CA LEU A 580 17.05 17.42 -17.42
C LEU A 580 17.40 18.89 -17.69
N ASP A 581 17.46 19.27 -18.97
CA ASP A 581 17.60 20.65 -19.39
C ASP A 581 16.28 21.43 -19.14
N PRO A 582 16.29 22.50 -18.30
CA PRO A 582 15.12 23.34 -18.06
C PRO A 582 14.58 24.06 -19.30
N MET A 583 15.34 24.11 -20.40
CA MET A 583 14.92 24.73 -21.67
C MET A 583 14.10 23.79 -22.57
N LEU A 584 13.91 22.52 -22.20
CA LEU A 584 13.02 21.60 -22.94
C LEU A 584 11.58 22.12 -22.92
N ALA A 585 10.91 22.16 -24.07
CA ALA A 585 9.56 22.71 -24.22
C ALA A 585 8.52 22.04 -23.29
N HIS A 586 8.71 20.76 -22.99
CA HIS A 586 7.89 19.91 -22.12
C HIS A 586 8.53 19.66 -20.73
N PHE A 587 9.54 20.45 -20.33
CA PHE A 587 10.17 20.35 -19.01
C PHE A 587 9.15 20.54 -17.87
N GLN A 588 8.25 21.51 -18.02
CA GLN A 588 7.25 21.83 -17.00
C GLN A 588 6.29 20.65 -16.78
N ASP A 589 5.83 20.00 -17.85
CA ASP A 589 4.96 18.82 -17.77
C ASP A 589 5.66 17.67 -17.01
N ILE A 590 6.96 17.47 -17.26
CA ILE A 590 7.78 16.50 -16.53
C ILE A 590 7.93 16.89 -15.06
N ALA A 591 8.20 18.17 -14.75
CA ALA A 591 8.37 18.65 -13.38
C ALA A 591 7.06 18.53 -12.57
N GLU A 592 5.92 18.79 -13.20
CA GLU A 592 4.60 18.61 -12.60
C GLU A 592 4.24 17.13 -12.43
N MET A 593 4.51 16.26 -13.41
CA MET A 593 4.37 14.82 -13.29
C MET A 593 5.26 14.25 -12.16
N TYR A 594 6.52 14.70 -12.09
CA TYR A 594 7.48 14.35 -11.05
C TYR A 594 6.98 14.72 -9.66
N HIS A 595 6.50 15.96 -9.46
CA HIS A 595 5.87 16.36 -8.20
C HIS A 595 4.62 15.52 -7.91
N GLN A 596 3.75 15.32 -8.91
CA GLN A 596 2.49 14.60 -8.77
C GLN A 596 2.66 13.12 -8.38
N VAL A 597 3.78 12.48 -8.74
CA VAL A 597 4.07 11.08 -8.43
C VAL A 597 5.00 10.91 -7.22
N LEU A 598 5.97 11.82 -6.99
CA LEU A 598 7.04 11.66 -6.01
C LEU A 598 7.00 12.64 -4.82
N LYS A 599 6.04 13.59 -4.75
CA LYS A 599 5.86 14.57 -3.65
C LYS A 599 6.20 14.03 -2.25
N ARG A 600 5.69 12.84 -1.89
CA ARG A 600 5.87 12.27 -0.55
C ARG A 600 7.29 11.80 -0.31
N ASP A 601 7.88 11.15 -1.30
CA ASP A 601 9.29 10.73 -1.28
C ASP A 601 10.22 11.95 -1.22
N ILE A 602 9.86 13.04 -1.92
CA ILE A 602 10.57 14.33 -1.91
C ILE A 602 10.52 14.98 -0.52
N ILE A 603 9.35 15.07 0.12
CA ILE A 603 9.20 15.63 1.48
C ILE A 603 9.96 14.78 2.50
N GLN A 604 9.87 13.44 2.40
CA GLN A 604 10.64 12.52 3.22
C GLN A 604 12.15 12.76 3.05
N ALA A 605 12.64 12.82 1.81
CA ALA A 605 14.05 13.03 1.50
C ALA A 605 14.57 14.39 2.00
N ALA A 606 13.77 15.45 1.86
CA ALA A 606 14.11 16.79 2.33
C ALA A 606 14.25 16.84 3.86
N LEU A 607 13.27 16.30 4.60
CA LEU A 607 13.34 16.21 6.06
C LEU A 607 14.48 15.29 6.52
N SER A 608 14.75 14.19 5.80
CA SER A 608 15.92 13.34 6.05
C SER A 608 17.24 14.08 5.84
N VAL A 609 17.34 14.96 4.85
CA VAL A 609 18.54 15.81 4.65
C VAL A 609 18.66 16.90 5.72
N CYS A 610 17.56 17.46 6.22
CA CYS A 610 17.59 18.38 7.36
C CYS A 610 18.24 17.79 8.62
N PHE A 611 18.09 16.48 8.87
CA PHE A 611 18.80 15.81 9.97
C PHE A 611 20.32 15.90 9.79
N TYR A 612 20.83 15.59 8.60
CA TYR A 612 22.26 15.69 8.30
C TYR A 612 22.76 17.13 8.23
N ILE A 613 21.93 18.11 7.85
CA ILE A 613 22.25 19.54 7.97
C ILE A 613 22.51 19.88 9.45
N ARG A 614 21.63 19.46 10.39
CA ARG A 614 21.84 19.72 11.82
C ARG A 614 23.19 19.19 12.31
N SER A 615 23.51 17.93 12.03
CA SER A 615 24.80 17.34 12.42
C SER A 615 26.01 18.02 11.74
N ALA A 616 25.85 18.52 10.51
CA ALA A 616 26.92 19.21 9.79
C ALA A 616 27.20 20.62 10.33
N VAL A 617 26.14 21.33 10.77
CA VAL A 617 26.20 22.71 11.28
C VAL A 617 26.46 22.75 12.79
N ARG A 618 25.99 21.74 13.54
CA ARG A 618 26.12 21.62 15.00
C ARG A 618 26.75 20.27 15.41
N PRO A 619 28.02 20.00 15.05
CA PRO A 619 28.68 18.73 15.41
C PRO A 619 28.80 18.50 16.93
N ALA A 620 28.66 19.55 17.76
CA ALA A 620 28.64 19.45 19.22
C ALA A 620 27.27 19.06 19.82
N SER A 621 26.16 19.23 19.09
CA SER A 621 24.83 18.77 19.55
C SER A 621 24.49 17.37 19.03
N ASP A 622 25.23 16.84 18.05
CA ASP A 622 25.13 15.45 17.60
C ASP A 622 25.88 14.53 18.60
N SER A 623 25.28 14.33 19.78
CA SER A 623 25.77 13.41 20.83
C SER A 623 25.91 11.96 20.37
N SER A 624 25.32 11.62 19.22
CA SER A 624 25.37 10.29 18.59
C SER A 624 26.52 10.14 17.58
N GLY A 625 27.05 11.26 17.07
CA GLY A 625 28.01 11.31 15.96
C GLY A 625 27.48 10.85 14.59
N LEU A 626 26.20 10.45 14.49
CA LEU A 626 25.62 9.79 13.31
C LEU A 626 25.80 10.58 12.01
N GLY A 627 25.48 11.87 12.02
CA GLY A 627 25.58 12.68 10.82
C GLY A 627 27.02 13.02 10.47
N SER A 628 27.90 13.16 11.46
CA SER A 628 29.34 13.32 11.24
C SER A 628 29.97 12.12 10.53
N GLN A 629 29.51 10.89 10.81
CA GLN A 629 29.94 9.69 10.08
C GLN A 629 29.42 9.67 8.63
N ALA A 630 28.17 10.08 8.39
CA ALA A 630 27.57 10.13 7.06
C ALA A 630 28.27 11.13 6.12
N LEU A 631 28.82 12.21 6.68
CA LEU A 631 29.52 13.28 5.94
C LEU A 631 31.00 12.97 5.70
N ARG A 632 31.62 12.10 6.52
CA ARG A 632 33.02 11.66 6.37
C ARG A 632 33.12 10.43 5.46
N MET A 633 33.22 10.66 4.15
CA MET A 633 33.64 9.62 3.22
C MET A 633 35.17 9.45 3.26
N SER A 634 35.67 8.62 4.18
CA SER A 634 37.02 8.07 4.07
C SER A 634 37.10 7.08 2.89
N PRO A 635 38.18 7.05 2.10
CA PRO A 635 38.47 5.94 1.22
C PRO A 635 39.03 4.78 2.05
N ASP A 636 38.23 3.73 2.25
CA ASP A 636 38.74 2.46 2.78
C ASP A 636 39.50 1.70 1.68
N SER A 637 40.70 1.22 2.00
CA SER A 637 41.66 0.71 1.03
C SER A 637 41.57 -0.82 0.84
N SER A 638 40.35 -1.36 0.79
CA SER A 638 40.10 -2.82 0.83
C SER A 638 39.10 -3.36 -0.21
N ASP A 639 38.43 -2.50 -0.98
CA ASP A 639 37.43 -2.93 -1.97
C ASP A 639 38.08 -3.18 -3.35
N ASP A 640 38.45 -4.43 -3.62
CA ASP A 640 38.83 -4.92 -4.95
C ASP A 640 37.62 -4.93 -5.91
N TYR A 641 37.19 -3.75 -6.36
CA TYR A 641 36.10 -3.58 -7.33
C TYR A 641 36.50 -2.68 -8.51
N PRO A 642 36.58 -3.21 -9.75
CA PRO A 642 37.23 -2.52 -10.86
C PRO A 642 36.33 -1.48 -11.56
N SER A 643 36.08 -0.34 -10.92
CA SER A 643 35.61 0.91 -11.59
C SER A 643 35.70 2.17 -10.70
N TYR A 644 36.73 2.29 -9.87
CA TYR A 644 36.92 3.45 -8.98
C TYR A 644 37.32 4.73 -9.76
N ASN A 645 36.34 5.51 -10.23
CA ASN A 645 36.58 6.86 -10.74
C ASN A 645 36.52 7.89 -9.58
N PRO A 646 37.63 8.57 -9.22
CA PRO A 646 37.70 9.50 -8.09
C PRO A 646 36.81 10.75 -8.20
N GLU A 647 36.25 11.05 -9.39
CA GLU A 647 35.28 12.14 -9.57
C GLU A 647 33.98 11.96 -8.75
N ASN A 648 33.70 10.75 -8.24
CA ASN A 648 32.51 10.46 -7.43
C ASN A 648 32.55 10.98 -5.97
N LEU A 649 33.67 11.58 -5.52
CA LEU A 649 33.82 12.10 -4.15
C LEU A 649 33.07 13.43 -3.92
N VAL A 650 31.75 13.39 -4.05
CA VAL A 650 30.87 14.54 -3.77
C VAL A 650 30.66 14.71 -2.27
N LEU A 651 31.63 15.31 -1.59
CA LEU A 651 31.46 15.86 -0.24
C LEU A 651 30.32 16.88 -0.25
N TRP A 652 29.21 16.58 0.43
CA TRP A 652 28.12 17.52 0.59
C TRP A 652 28.42 18.51 1.72
N SER A 653 28.92 19.70 1.36
CA SER A 653 29.02 20.81 2.30
C SER A 653 27.63 21.20 2.85
N PRO A 654 27.55 21.77 4.07
CA PRO A 654 26.28 22.21 4.65
C PRO A 654 25.48 23.11 3.69
N SER A 655 26.15 24.06 3.05
CA SER A 655 25.57 24.98 2.05
C SER A 655 24.96 24.23 0.84
N ARG A 656 25.56 23.13 0.40
CA ARG A 656 25.04 22.33 -0.72
C ARG A 656 23.85 21.46 -0.31
N LEU A 657 23.78 21.03 0.94
CA LEU A 657 22.59 20.39 1.52
C LEU A 657 21.44 21.39 1.66
N ILE A 658 21.68 22.52 2.35
CA ILE A 658 20.70 23.62 2.54
C ILE A 658 20.12 24.06 1.20
N SER A 659 20.95 24.42 0.22
CA SER A 659 20.49 24.86 -1.10
C SER A 659 19.71 23.78 -1.89
N THR A 660 19.93 22.50 -1.59
CA THR A 660 19.10 21.42 -2.16
C THR A 660 17.71 21.38 -1.52
N VAL A 661 17.62 21.57 -0.20
CA VAL A 661 16.33 21.62 0.51
C VAL A 661 15.56 22.90 0.18
N GLU A 662 16.23 24.05 0.04
CA GLU A 662 15.62 25.31 -0.41
C GLU A 662 14.97 25.16 -1.79
N LYS A 663 15.71 24.65 -2.78
CA LYS A 663 15.18 24.32 -4.13
C LYS A 663 13.99 23.36 -4.09
N THR A 664 14.00 22.44 -3.12
CA THR A 664 12.92 21.46 -2.94
C THR A 664 11.67 22.09 -2.33
N LEU A 665 11.83 22.94 -1.31
CA LEU A 665 10.76 23.75 -0.74
C LEU A 665 10.15 24.69 -1.78
N ASP A 666 10.98 25.29 -2.63
CA ASP A 666 10.58 26.06 -3.82
C ASP A 666 9.65 25.27 -4.76
N LEU A 667 10.03 24.04 -5.11
CA LEU A 667 9.24 23.19 -6.00
C LEU A 667 7.90 22.79 -5.36
N LEU A 668 7.90 22.52 -4.04
CA LEU A 668 6.69 22.20 -3.28
C LEU A 668 5.73 23.41 -3.20
N ILE A 669 6.24 24.62 -2.99
CA ILE A 669 5.46 25.86 -2.96
C ILE A 669 4.85 26.16 -4.33
N ARG A 670 5.62 26.01 -5.43
CA ARG A 670 5.12 26.24 -6.80
C ARG A 670 3.99 25.30 -7.22
N ASN A 671 3.87 24.14 -6.58
CA ASN A 671 2.90 23.09 -6.89
C ASN A 671 1.95 22.81 -5.71
N ILE A 672 1.74 23.80 -4.84
CA ILE A 672 0.96 23.64 -3.61
C ILE A 672 -0.54 23.49 -3.89
N SER A 673 -1.18 22.54 -3.20
CA SER A 673 -2.55 22.10 -3.45
C SER A 673 -3.22 21.51 -2.20
N GLY A 674 -4.54 21.61 -2.07
CA GLY A 674 -5.35 20.85 -1.10
C GLY A 674 -4.84 20.82 0.34
N ARG A 675 -4.11 19.75 0.72
CA ARG A 675 -3.63 19.50 2.09
C ARG A 675 -2.15 19.88 2.33
N ASP A 676 -1.41 20.23 1.28
CA ASP A 676 0.05 20.35 1.28
C ASP A 676 0.62 21.39 2.27
N THR A 677 -0.20 22.38 2.67
CA THR A 677 0.23 23.52 3.49
C THR A 677 0.99 23.09 4.75
N LYS A 678 0.60 22.00 5.39
CA LYS A 678 1.24 21.52 6.62
C LYS A 678 2.60 20.90 6.38
N ASP A 679 2.77 20.18 5.29
CA ASP A 679 4.07 19.56 4.95
C ASP A 679 5.06 20.64 4.50
N VAL A 680 4.58 21.68 3.80
CA VAL A 680 5.36 22.88 3.44
C VAL A 680 5.77 23.69 4.69
N VAL A 681 4.83 23.94 5.61
CA VAL A 681 5.11 24.59 6.91
C VAL A 681 6.10 23.77 7.74
N CYS A 682 5.93 22.45 7.80
CA CYS A 682 6.81 21.54 8.52
C CYS A 682 8.25 21.61 8.00
N LEU A 683 8.43 21.43 6.69
CA LEU A 683 9.76 21.50 6.08
C LEU A 683 10.39 22.90 6.23
N SER A 684 9.59 23.97 6.13
CA SER A 684 10.06 25.33 6.35
C SER A 684 10.57 25.55 7.78
N VAL A 685 9.82 25.16 8.81
CA VAL A 685 10.27 25.28 10.21
C VAL A 685 11.50 24.42 10.45
N VAL A 686 11.47 23.14 10.07
CA VAL A 686 12.59 22.21 10.27
C VAL A 686 13.87 22.74 9.60
N LEU A 687 13.80 23.26 8.37
CA LEU A 687 14.95 23.88 7.70
C LEU A 687 15.51 25.08 8.49
N ASN A 688 14.63 25.99 8.94
CA ASN A 688 15.04 27.15 9.74
C ASN A 688 15.66 26.73 11.10
N CYS A 689 15.19 25.64 11.72
CA CYS A 689 15.76 25.12 12.95
C CYS A 689 17.17 24.54 12.79
N VAL A 690 17.54 24.01 11.62
CA VAL A 690 18.82 23.28 11.42
C VAL A 690 19.90 24.04 10.64
N GLN A 691 19.52 25.04 9.83
CA GLN A 691 20.44 25.71 8.89
C GLN A 691 21.50 26.62 9.54
N LYS A 692 21.40 26.91 10.85
CA LYS A 692 22.30 27.81 11.59
C LYS A 692 22.82 27.19 12.90
N PRO A 693 24.01 27.58 13.40
CA PRO A 693 24.58 27.05 14.65
C PRO A 693 23.68 27.25 15.88
N GLU A 694 22.93 28.34 15.92
CA GLU A 694 21.90 28.64 16.92
C GLU A 694 20.53 28.75 16.24
N PHE A 695 19.46 28.61 17.02
CA PHE A 695 18.07 28.75 16.55
C PHE A 695 17.44 30.02 17.13
N GLN A 696 16.81 30.82 16.27
CA GLN A 696 16.11 32.05 16.66
C GLN A 696 14.65 31.97 16.20
N PRO A 697 13.65 31.97 17.12
CA PRO A 697 12.23 31.90 16.78
C PRO A 697 11.76 33.00 15.82
N GLU A 698 12.33 34.20 15.95
CA GLU A 698 12.03 35.38 15.11
C GLU A 698 12.40 35.13 13.64
N GLU A 699 13.54 34.50 13.37
CA GLU A 699 13.98 34.17 12.00
C GLU A 699 13.09 33.09 11.37
N ALA A 700 12.73 32.06 12.14
CA ALA A 700 11.79 31.03 11.68
C ALA A 700 10.41 31.62 11.36
N MET A 701 9.99 32.64 12.09
CA MET A 701 8.76 33.38 11.81
C MET A 701 8.85 34.27 10.58
N GLN A 702 9.99 34.94 10.34
CA GLN A 702 10.24 35.64 9.08
C GLN A 702 10.23 34.66 7.89
N GLY A 703 10.83 33.47 8.06
CA GLY A 703 10.78 32.37 7.09
C GLY A 703 9.36 31.90 6.80
N LEU A 704 8.54 31.69 7.84
CA LEU A 704 7.12 31.32 7.69
C LEU A 704 6.31 32.40 6.97
N HIS A 705 6.53 33.69 7.29
CA HIS A 705 5.86 34.80 6.60
C HIS A 705 6.23 34.84 5.11
N MET A 706 7.52 34.67 4.78
CA MET A 706 7.99 34.56 3.40
C MET A 706 7.38 33.34 2.69
N VAL A 707 7.25 32.19 3.34
CA VAL A 707 6.62 31.00 2.74
C VAL A 707 5.13 31.22 2.49
N LEU A 708 4.39 31.87 3.39
CA LEU A 708 2.99 32.24 3.16
C LEU A 708 2.82 33.15 1.93
N ASP A 709 3.60 34.23 1.89
CA ASP A 709 3.62 35.21 0.79
C ASP A 709 3.95 34.56 -0.57
N ARG A 710 4.92 33.64 -0.59
CA ARG A 710 5.25 32.85 -1.80
C ARG A 710 4.17 31.85 -2.20
N CYS A 711 3.51 31.21 -1.24
CA CYS A 711 2.37 30.33 -1.48
C CYS A 711 1.17 31.07 -2.08
N LEU A 712 0.84 32.25 -1.55
CA LEU A 712 -0.25 33.09 -2.07
C LEU A 712 0.01 33.56 -3.51
N ARG A 713 1.26 33.92 -3.84
CA ARG A 713 1.66 34.17 -5.24
C ARG A 713 1.55 32.92 -6.12
N ALA A 714 1.99 31.75 -5.64
CA ALA A 714 1.96 30.51 -6.41
C ALA A 714 0.52 30.06 -6.77
N THR A 715 -0.45 30.31 -5.90
CA THR A 715 -1.87 29.98 -6.14
C THR A 715 -2.69 31.16 -6.69
N ASN A 716 -2.08 32.34 -6.87
CA ASN A 716 -2.75 33.60 -7.21
C ASN A 716 -3.94 33.95 -6.28
N MET A 717 -3.86 33.59 -4.99
CA MET A 717 -4.93 33.82 -4.01
C MET A 717 -4.71 35.14 -3.26
N ASN A 718 -5.69 36.05 -3.29
CA ASN A 718 -5.79 37.11 -2.29
C ASN A 718 -6.64 36.63 -1.10
N LEU A 719 -6.07 36.69 0.11
CA LEU A 719 -6.75 36.36 1.36
C LEU A 719 -7.91 37.32 1.70
N ASP A 720 -7.93 38.56 1.22
CA ASP A 720 -9.05 39.48 1.47
C ASP A 720 -10.39 38.93 0.93
N ASN A 721 -10.31 38.13 -0.14
CA ASN A 721 -11.45 37.45 -0.76
C ASN A 721 -11.83 36.13 -0.06
N VAL A 722 -11.04 35.66 0.92
CA VAL A 722 -11.29 34.41 1.67
C VAL A 722 -12.08 34.72 2.94
N PRO A 723 -13.35 34.26 3.08
CA PRO A 723 -14.21 34.60 4.21
C PRO A 723 -13.58 34.28 5.57
N VAL A 724 -13.61 35.26 6.48
CA VAL A 724 -13.23 35.04 7.88
C VAL A 724 -14.35 34.22 8.55
N ALA A 725 -14.06 32.97 8.90
CA ALA A 725 -14.97 32.17 9.71
C ALA A 725 -15.14 32.81 11.09
N PRO A 726 -16.37 32.94 11.63
CA PRO A 726 -16.59 33.59 12.91
C PRO A 726 -15.93 32.81 14.05
N PRO A 727 -15.22 33.48 14.99
CA PRO A 727 -14.62 32.82 16.14
C PRO A 727 -15.71 32.18 17.02
N GLY A 728 -15.52 30.91 17.41
CA GLY A 728 -16.48 30.17 18.22
C GLY A 728 -17.60 29.46 17.44
N GLY A 729 -17.58 29.46 16.11
CA GLY A 729 -18.38 28.49 15.33
C GLY A 729 -17.98 27.05 15.69
N PRO A 730 -18.93 26.09 15.79
CA PRO A 730 -18.61 24.73 16.22
C PRO A 730 -17.62 24.07 15.26
N VAL A 731 -16.51 23.55 15.79
CA VAL A 731 -15.50 22.78 15.05
C VAL A 731 -16.22 21.70 14.23
N ASP A 732 -16.00 21.72 12.91
CA ASP A 732 -16.78 20.98 11.89
C ASP A 732 -17.25 19.60 12.41
N GLY A 733 -18.51 19.57 12.86
CA GLY A 733 -19.13 18.37 13.39
C GLY A 733 -19.28 17.37 12.25
N PHE A 734 -18.37 16.39 12.19
CA PHE A 734 -18.21 15.42 11.11
C PHE A 734 -19.56 14.94 10.53
N GLN A 735 -20.02 15.61 9.48
CA GLN A 735 -20.84 14.98 8.46
C GLN A 735 -19.91 13.98 7.77
N GLY A 736 -19.88 12.76 8.31
CA GLY A 736 -18.98 11.72 7.83
C GLY A 736 -19.23 11.46 6.35
N ASP A 737 -18.14 11.25 5.60
CA ASP A 737 -18.10 11.20 4.14
C ASP A 737 -19.26 10.37 3.55
N ALA A 738 -20.33 11.07 3.15
CA ALA A 738 -21.43 10.46 2.42
C ALA A 738 -20.85 9.97 1.09
N TYR A 739 -21.06 8.69 0.79
CA TYR A 739 -20.43 7.96 -0.31
C TYR A 739 -18.90 7.75 -0.18
N ARG A 740 -18.49 6.78 0.67
CA ARG A 740 -18.04 5.44 0.19
C ARG A 740 -17.60 4.50 1.32
N HIS A 741 -18.40 3.46 1.58
CA HIS A 741 -17.96 2.11 2.01
C HIS A 741 -19.19 1.18 2.10
N PRO A 742 -19.45 0.30 1.11
CA PRO A 742 -20.65 -0.58 1.13
C PRO A 742 -20.54 -1.80 2.07
N HIS A 743 -19.72 -1.74 3.14
CA HIS A 743 -19.35 -2.89 3.97
C HIS A 743 -19.30 -2.61 5.49
N MET A 744 -20.35 -2.02 6.08
CA MET A 744 -20.71 -2.24 7.50
C MET A 744 -22.22 -2.09 7.75
N PRO A 745 -22.88 -3.02 8.48
CA PRO A 745 -24.27 -2.85 8.90
C PRO A 745 -24.40 -2.01 10.18
N PHE A 746 -25.52 -1.28 10.28
CA PHE A 746 -25.97 -0.41 11.38
C PHE A 746 -25.48 -0.74 12.80
N MET A 747 -25.00 0.28 13.51
CA MET A 747 -25.17 0.41 14.97
C MET A 747 -25.45 1.87 15.38
N TYR A 748 -26.23 2.03 16.46
CA TYR A 748 -26.67 3.31 17.00
C TYR A 748 -25.50 4.13 17.58
N GLN A 749 -25.46 5.43 17.30
CA GLN A 749 -24.70 6.39 18.09
C GLN A 749 -25.52 6.86 19.30
N ARG A 750 -24.84 7.17 20.41
CA ARG A 750 -25.41 7.71 21.64
C ARG A 750 -24.43 8.73 22.21
N ASN A 751 -24.84 9.98 22.34
CA ASN A 751 -23.94 11.07 22.73
C ASN A 751 -23.45 10.93 24.19
N PRO A 752 -22.15 11.07 24.47
CA PRO A 752 -21.64 11.48 25.78
C PRO A 752 -21.62 13.02 25.91
N VAL A 753 -21.64 13.51 27.14
CA VAL A 753 -21.55 14.95 27.48
C VAL A 753 -20.09 15.41 27.46
N GLY A 754 -19.86 16.70 27.17
CA GLY A 754 -18.53 17.27 26.94
C GLY A 754 -17.70 17.54 28.20
N VAL A 755 -16.42 17.85 27.95
CA VAL A 755 -15.41 18.32 28.91
C VAL A 755 -14.74 19.56 28.27
N PRO A 756 -14.46 20.65 29.02
CA PRO A 756 -13.83 21.83 28.44
C PRO A 756 -12.32 21.63 28.25
N ALA A 757 -11.85 21.71 27.01
CA ALA A 757 -10.43 21.81 26.68
C ALA A 757 -10.12 23.26 26.27
N ALA A 758 -9.20 23.92 26.97
CA ALA A 758 -8.78 25.30 26.71
C ALA A 758 -7.42 25.33 25.99
N VAL A 759 -7.31 24.60 24.89
CA VAL A 759 -6.22 24.73 23.90
C VAL A 759 -6.66 25.76 22.86
N SER A 760 -5.73 26.52 22.25
CA SER A 760 -6.14 27.46 21.20
C SER A 760 -6.53 26.71 19.92
N ASP A 761 -7.59 27.17 19.24
CA ASP A 761 -8.07 26.64 17.95
C ASP A 761 -7.01 26.68 16.82
N LEU A 762 -5.83 27.28 17.07
CA LEU A 762 -4.73 27.39 16.12
C LEU A 762 -3.71 26.25 16.28
N ASP A 763 -3.39 25.84 17.51
CA ASP A 763 -2.32 24.86 17.79
C ASP A 763 -2.65 23.49 17.19
N GLY A 764 -3.90 23.05 17.36
CA GLY A 764 -4.39 21.79 16.81
C GLY A 764 -4.36 21.72 15.28
N TRP A 765 -4.50 22.87 14.60
CA TRP A 765 -4.33 22.93 13.14
C TRP A 765 -2.87 22.70 12.74
N ILE A 766 -1.90 23.28 13.46
CA ILE A 766 -0.47 23.21 13.13
C ILE A 766 0.08 21.82 13.44
N LEU A 767 -0.06 21.34 14.68
CA LEU A 767 0.55 20.09 15.16
C LEU A 767 -0.12 18.78 14.65
N TRP A 768 -0.93 18.85 13.58
CA TRP A 768 -1.73 17.74 13.05
C TRP A 768 -2.70 17.13 14.10
N GLU A 769 -3.06 17.90 15.14
CA GLU A 769 -3.91 17.52 16.27
C GLU A 769 -5.37 17.90 16.06
N GLY A 770 -6.11 17.01 15.39
CA GLY A 770 -7.55 17.22 15.15
C GLY A 770 -8.21 16.17 14.25
N TRP A 771 -7.39 15.53 13.40
CA TRP A 771 -7.73 14.54 12.35
C TRP A 771 -8.52 15.07 11.16
N GLU A 772 -7.79 15.33 10.07
CA GLU A 772 -8.32 15.50 8.70
C GLU A 772 -8.43 14.17 7.93
#